data_AF-A0AAV4QIG5-F1
#
_entry.id   AF-A0AAV4QIG5-F1
#
_cell.length_a   1.000
_cell.length_b   1.000
_cell.length_c   1.000
_cell.angle_alpha   90.00
_cell.angle_beta   90.00
_cell.angle_gamma   90.00
#
_symmetry.space_group_name_H-M   'P 1'
#
loop_
_entity.id
_entity.type
_entity.pdbx_description
1 polymer ?
#
loop_
_entity_poly.entity_id
_entity_poly.type
_entity_poly.pdbx_seq_one_letter_code
_entity_poly.pdbx_strand_id
1 'polypeptide(L)'
;MNYLRSSLHYMWSTTDVLGKGATGSVYRGVHKETGESVAVKTFNHTSHLRPLEVQMREFEVMSKCDHENIVKMLAIEEEVESRKKVIVMELCDAGSLFTILDDPENTYGLEEEEFLRVLKDLSGGMKYLRDNHIIHRDLKPGNIMKYISIDGRSIYKLTDFGAARELDDDQQFMSLYGTEEYLHPDMYERAVLRHPANKSFRATVDLYSTAVTLYHVATGSLPFRPYGGRKNRETMHYIITNKAPGVISGVQHSEKGLIEWSKELPKTCLLNQGLKELVTKLLAGILECNAEKMWTFDQFFECATDVINRKVFYVFYMNEGKEIRLYMQPDKRLQDLKEQISLQTNVPEQNQLLIINKSLLSEQVYSHAQLLHFPTTSHTEPIIMVDVGNTDVKDLTRLSALSACFPNFPSTVNLAEDASLAKTCCSVAHAVKRIIVKLVRSRNHLMSCPEVLTSLSREHISKLYSGCEDLKKKAEEIHHIINRLEKNYNLVSEFLSLWSDKNHCDNELKQLCLLVSEKKQLKEQIRQKVIPLSNAIGILYEKITSSTLQYEWEQAAAECTNLTGCVEIADTYVRTIRGSWQSFVRDKNSRALSIHDEKFHNLEKIKIQYTCKKLESLLQDRCSKACIQASNVLDEWYSGMQATMVQCNCLTEDLAFTHKRLNDYVLGLREAETKVYELSMQIVSSLKSSAGSESNTIRQMSPSQLPTELPKVLNGASHKKLNGSSEKNLRALLQNLKEEQKFIRETAKENNETIIRLSKVINSLITSDYTQGLESKS
;
A
#
# COMPACT_ATOMS: atom_id res chain seq x y z
N MET A 1 28.32 5.31 57.22
CA MET A 1 27.00 4.68 57.06
C MET A 1 27.16 3.51 56.12
N ASN A 2 26.64 2.33 56.46
CA ASN A 2 26.72 1.18 55.58
C ASN A 2 25.68 1.36 54.47
N TYR A 3 26.11 1.71 53.26
CA TYR A 3 25.21 1.97 52.13
C TYR A 3 24.64 0.69 51.54
N LEU A 4 25.26 -0.46 51.85
CA LEU A 4 24.87 -1.77 51.39
C LEU A 4 23.85 -2.39 52.35
N ARG A 5 22.75 -2.90 51.82
CA ARG A 5 21.68 -3.59 52.55
C ARG A 5 21.53 -5.00 52.00
N SER A 6 20.93 -5.90 52.78
CA SER A 6 20.69 -7.27 52.34
C SER A 6 19.48 -7.89 53.01
N SER A 7 18.96 -8.93 52.36
CA SER A 7 17.97 -9.87 52.85
C SER A 7 18.60 -11.27 52.90
N LEU A 8 17.82 -12.36 52.90
CA LEU A 8 18.35 -13.71 52.91
C LEU A 8 19.17 -13.98 51.64
N HIS A 9 18.56 -13.82 50.46
CA HIS A 9 19.18 -14.16 49.18
C HIS A 9 19.61 -12.97 48.33
N TYR A 10 19.27 -11.73 48.70
CA TYR A 10 19.55 -10.54 47.88
C TYR A 10 20.35 -9.48 48.63
N MET A 11 21.07 -8.65 47.86
CA MET A 11 21.79 -7.48 48.37
C MET A 11 21.60 -6.28 47.42
N TRP A 12 21.55 -5.07 47.97
CA TRP A 12 21.36 -3.84 47.18
C TRP A 12 22.08 -2.65 47.80
N SER A 13 22.42 -1.66 46.98
CA SER A 13 23.00 -0.40 47.46
C SER A 13 21.95 0.70 47.57
N THR A 14 21.91 1.37 48.72
CA THR A 14 21.03 2.54 48.92
C THR A 14 21.44 3.77 48.12
N THR A 15 22.63 3.75 47.49
CA THR A 15 23.06 4.78 46.55
C THR A 15 22.59 4.51 45.12
N ASP A 16 22.24 3.26 44.79
CA ASP A 16 21.79 2.85 43.45
C ASP A 16 20.26 2.84 43.38
N VAL A 17 19.69 4.04 43.43
CA VAL A 17 18.25 4.25 43.42
C VAL A 17 17.74 4.20 41.99
N LEU A 18 16.80 3.29 41.72
CA LEU A 18 16.06 3.21 40.46
C LEU A 18 14.82 4.12 40.48
N GLY A 19 14.16 4.26 41.62
CA GLY A 19 12.97 5.10 41.76
C GLY A 19 12.61 5.42 43.20
N LYS A 20 11.94 6.55 43.41
CA LYS A 20 11.40 6.97 44.72
C LYS A 20 9.93 7.36 44.56
N GLY A 21 9.08 6.84 45.43
CA GLY A 21 7.64 7.09 45.42
C GLY A 21 7.10 7.37 46.83
N ALA A 22 5.80 7.60 46.92
CA ALA A 22 5.11 7.86 48.17
C ALA A 22 5.20 6.69 49.17
N THR A 23 5.29 5.47 48.65
CA THR A 23 5.30 4.23 49.45
C THR A 23 6.71 3.76 49.82
N GLY A 24 7.76 4.26 49.14
CA GLY A 24 9.10 3.75 49.36
C GLY A 24 10.11 4.08 48.28
N SER A 25 11.17 3.29 48.23
CA SER A 25 12.26 3.43 47.26
C SER A 25 12.59 2.09 46.64
N VAL A 26 12.90 2.11 45.35
CA VAL A 26 13.32 0.95 44.56
C VAL A 26 14.81 1.09 44.27
N TYR A 27 15.57 0.04 44.54
CA TYR A 27 17.02 0.00 44.37
C TYR A 27 17.42 -1.09 43.38
N ARG A 28 18.56 -0.90 42.72
CA ARG A 28 19.23 -1.99 42.00
C ARG A 28 19.85 -2.93 43.03
N GLY A 29 19.57 -4.21 42.88
CA GLY A 29 20.15 -5.26 43.70
C GLY A 29 20.66 -6.41 42.85
N VAL A 30 21.22 -7.40 43.52
CA VAL A 30 21.66 -8.67 42.92
C VAL A 30 21.26 -9.84 43.80
N HIS A 31 20.98 -10.97 43.17
CA HIS A 31 20.88 -12.26 43.86
C HIS A 31 22.28 -12.71 44.28
N LYS A 32 22.48 -13.08 45.55
CA LYS A 32 23.81 -13.32 46.14
C LYS A 32 24.52 -14.53 45.53
N GLU A 33 23.78 -15.55 45.12
CA GLU A 33 24.37 -16.79 44.58
C GLU A 33 24.54 -16.75 43.06
N THR A 34 23.54 -16.26 42.34
CA THR A 34 23.53 -16.26 40.86
C THR A 34 24.17 -15.00 40.27
N GLY A 35 24.26 -13.91 41.04
CA GLY A 35 24.71 -12.61 40.56
C GLY A 35 23.71 -11.89 39.65
N GLU A 36 22.52 -12.45 39.44
CA GLU A 36 21.49 -11.88 38.58
C GLU A 36 20.99 -10.55 39.15
N SER A 37 20.84 -9.55 38.27
CA SER A 37 20.39 -8.22 38.66
C SER A 37 18.88 -8.20 38.91
N VAL A 38 18.47 -7.51 39.97
CA VAL A 38 17.07 -7.41 40.42
C VAL A 38 16.70 -5.99 40.81
N ALA A 39 15.41 -5.69 40.88
CA ALA A 39 14.88 -4.48 41.50
C ALA A 39 14.33 -4.79 42.90
N VAL A 40 14.80 -4.07 43.92
CA VAL A 40 14.37 -4.27 45.32
C VAL A 40 13.58 -3.05 45.80
N LYS A 41 12.28 -3.24 46.03
CA LYS A 41 11.41 -2.21 46.62
C LYS A 41 11.41 -2.33 48.14
N THR A 42 11.77 -1.23 48.79
CA THR A 42 11.75 -1.05 50.24
C THR A 42 10.66 -0.04 50.61
N PHE A 43 10.06 -0.19 51.79
CA PHE A 43 8.97 0.67 52.24
C PHE A 43 9.46 1.71 53.24
N ASN A 44 8.93 2.94 53.12
CA ASN A 44 9.26 4.01 54.05
C ASN A 44 8.49 3.89 55.39
N HIS A 45 8.90 4.67 56.39
CA HIS A 45 8.26 4.63 57.71
C HIS A 45 6.75 4.90 57.65
N THR A 46 6.32 5.90 56.88
CA THR A 46 4.90 6.25 56.69
C THR A 46 4.07 5.08 56.15
N SER A 47 4.65 4.26 55.27
CA SER A 47 3.98 3.08 54.73
C SER A 47 3.72 2.02 55.77
N HIS A 48 4.61 1.88 56.76
CA HIS A 48 4.44 0.97 57.90
C HIS A 48 3.41 1.47 58.94
N LEU A 49 3.03 2.75 58.88
CA LEU A 49 1.97 3.31 59.73
C LEU A 49 0.56 3.06 59.15
N ARG A 50 0.45 2.58 57.91
CA ARG A 50 -0.85 2.24 57.29
C ARG A 50 -1.45 0.99 57.95
N PRO A 51 -2.77 0.78 57.91
CA PRO A 51 -3.38 -0.47 58.37
C PRO A 51 -2.72 -1.69 57.71
N LEU A 52 -2.56 -2.79 58.45
CA LEU A 52 -1.86 -4.00 57.97
C LEU A 52 -2.44 -4.52 56.65
N GLU A 53 -3.76 -4.54 56.53
CA GLU A 53 -4.47 -4.89 55.29
C GLU A 53 -4.00 -4.05 54.09
N VAL A 54 -3.79 -2.74 54.28
CA VAL A 54 -3.31 -1.84 53.22
C VAL A 54 -1.83 -2.09 52.90
N GLN A 55 -1.04 -2.48 53.90
CA GLN A 55 0.36 -2.85 53.69
C GLN A 55 0.48 -4.15 52.89
N MET A 56 -0.39 -5.12 53.16
CA MET A 56 -0.35 -6.46 52.55
C MET A 56 -0.88 -6.49 51.10
N ARG A 57 -1.78 -5.59 50.72
CA ARG A 57 -2.39 -5.52 49.38
C ARG A 57 -1.41 -5.62 48.22
N GLU A 58 -0.33 -4.84 48.25
CA GLU A 58 0.62 -4.83 47.14
C GLU A 58 1.30 -6.20 46.98
N PHE A 59 1.64 -6.85 48.09
CA PHE A 59 2.21 -8.20 48.09
C PHE A 59 1.20 -9.23 47.57
N GLU A 60 -0.04 -9.16 48.02
CA GLU A 60 -1.12 -10.08 47.61
C GLU A 60 -1.41 -9.96 46.11
N VAL A 61 -1.59 -8.74 45.60
CA VAL A 61 -1.83 -8.48 44.18
C VAL A 61 -0.65 -8.98 43.35
N MET A 62 0.59 -8.60 43.70
CA MET A 62 1.77 -9.03 42.94
C MET A 62 1.98 -10.55 42.98
N SER A 63 1.59 -11.24 44.05
CA SER A 63 1.68 -12.70 44.15
C SER A 63 0.71 -13.45 43.24
N LYS A 64 -0.37 -12.79 42.79
CA LYS A 64 -1.36 -13.36 41.87
C LYS A 64 -1.09 -13.00 40.40
N CYS A 65 -0.11 -12.12 40.14
CA CYS A 65 0.20 -11.64 38.79
C CYS A 65 1.30 -12.47 38.13
N ASP A 66 0.97 -13.17 37.05
CA ASP A 66 1.95 -13.82 36.16
C ASP A 66 1.54 -13.61 34.69
N HIS A 67 2.18 -12.64 34.04
CA HIS A 67 1.88 -12.24 32.67
C HIS A 67 3.05 -11.48 32.02
N GLU A 68 3.24 -11.60 30.70
CA GLU A 68 4.36 -10.98 29.98
C GLU A 68 4.40 -9.45 30.15
N ASN A 69 3.22 -8.80 30.20
CA ASN A 69 3.07 -7.35 30.38
C ASN A 69 2.92 -6.88 31.84
N ILE A 70 3.26 -7.70 32.83
CA ILE A 70 3.33 -7.31 34.24
C ILE A 70 4.76 -7.56 34.73
N VAL A 71 5.32 -6.65 35.55
CA VAL A 71 6.64 -6.85 36.16
C VAL A 71 6.56 -8.02 37.13
N LYS A 72 7.34 -9.06 36.87
CA LYS A 72 7.39 -10.28 37.67
C LYS A 72 7.95 -10.01 39.06
N MET A 73 7.19 -10.40 40.08
CA MET A 73 7.68 -10.52 41.44
C MET A 73 8.49 -11.81 41.57
N LEU A 74 9.73 -11.71 42.04
CA LEU A 74 10.62 -12.85 42.24
C LEU A 74 10.51 -13.41 43.65
N ALA A 75 10.48 -12.54 44.66
CA ALA A 75 10.43 -12.94 46.05
C ALA A 75 9.88 -11.82 46.95
N ILE A 76 9.42 -12.23 48.14
CA ILE A 76 9.17 -11.34 49.27
C ILE A 76 10.11 -11.79 50.38
N GLU A 77 10.99 -10.92 50.84
CA GLU A 77 11.96 -11.23 51.90
C GLU A 77 11.95 -10.17 52.99
N GLU A 78 12.65 -10.43 54.09
CA GLU A 78 12.89 -9.46 55.15
C GLU A 78 14.32 -8.91 55.07
N GLU A 79 14.46 -7.59 55.19
CA GLU A 79 15.77 -6.96 55.36
C GLU A 79 16.41 -7.41 56.68
N VAL A 80 17.70 -7.79 56.65
CA VAL A 80 18.42 -8.37 57.79
C VAL A 80 18.40 -7.45 59.02
N GLU A 81 18.66 -6.16 58.83
CA GLU A 81 18.78 -5.21 59.96
C GLU A 81 17.42 -4.76 60.50
N SER A 82 16.50 -4.37 59.61
CA SER A 82 15.24 -3.74 60.02
C SER A 82 14.09 -4.73 60.22
N ARG A 83 14.25 -5.97 59.74
CA ARG A 83 13.19 -7.01 59.66
C ARG A 83 11.96 -6.57 58.87
N LYS A 84 12.06 -5.49 58.09
CA LYS A 84 10.97 -5.01 57.23
C LYS A 84 10.91 -5.84 55.96
N LYS A 85 9.69 -6.13 55.51
CA LYS A 85 9.47 -6.78 54.22
C LYS A 85 9.96 -5.92 53.06
N VAL A 86 10.55 -6.58 52.06
CA VAL A 86 10.95 -6.01 50.77
C VAL A 86 10.35 -6.84 49.64
N ILE A 87 10.05 -6.19 48.51
CA ILE A 87 9.62 -6.89 47.29
C ILE A 87 10.82 -6.94 46.35
N VAL A 88 11.17 -8.14 45.91
CA VAL A 88 12.20 -8.37 44.89
C VAL A 88 11.50 -8.67 43.56
N MET A 89 11.89 -7.95 42.52
CA MET A 89 11.24 -7.98 41.20
C MET A 89 12.29 -8.16 40.10
N GLU A 90 11.84 -8.62 38.93
CA GLU A 90 12.66 -8.55 37.73
C GLU A 90 13.10 -7.11 37.43
N LEU A 91 14.32 -6.95 36.93
CA LEU A 91 14.87 -5.64 36.63
C LEU A 91 14.56 -5.23 35.18
N CYS A 92 13.92 -4.08 35.02
CA CYS A 92 13.66 -3.46 33.72
C CYS A 92 14.66 -2.34 33.45
N ASP A 93 15.81 -2.68 32.88
CA ASP A 93 16.95 -1.75 32.72
C ASP A 93 16.76 -0.68 31.63
N ALA A 94 15.79 -0.84 30.72
CA ALA A 94 15.52 0.15 29.68
C ALA A 94 14.66 1.35 30.18
N GLY A 95 14.43 1.43 31.49
CA GLY A 95 13.74 2.55 32.14
C GLY A 95 12.21 2.46 32.05
N SER A 96 11.55 3.54 32.45
CA SER A 96 10.10 3.70 32.36
C SER A 96 9.71 4.42 31.07
N LEU A 97 8.45 4.27 30.66
CA LEU A 97 7.87 5.04 29.56
C LEU A 97 7.94 6.55 29.84
N PHE A 98 7.90 6.98 31.11
CA PHE A 98 8.15 8.37 31.48
C PHE A 98 9.56 8.84 31.10
N THR A 99 10.60 8.07 31.42
CA THR A 99 11.97 8.42 31.05
C THR A 99 12.20 8.40 29.54
N ILE A 100 11.49 7.53 28.82
CA ILE A 100 11.52 7.48 27.36
C ILE A 100 10.87 8.74 26.77
N LEU A 101 9.70 9.16 27.28
CA LEU A 101 9.00 10.37 26.83
C LEU A 101 9.73 11.67 27.23
N ASP A 102 10.49 11.67 28.33
CA ASP A 102 11.31 12.82 28.72
C ASP A 102 12.54 13.01 27.81
N ASP A 103 12.90 11.99 27.00
CA ASP A 103 13.98 12.10 26.04
C ASP A 103 13.64 13.14 24.95
N PRO A 104 14.55 14.09 24.61
CA PRO A 104 14.30 15.10 23.58
C PRO A 104 13.96 14.52 22.19
N GLU A 105 14.35 13.28 21.89
CA GLU A 105 13.95 12.59 20.65
C GLU A 105 12.42 12.43 20.53
N ASN A 106 11.76 12.25 21.68
CA ASN A 106 10.36 11.90 21.85
C ASN A 106 9.47 13.08 22.30
N THR A 107 10.00 14.32 22.27
CA THR A 107 9.26 15.55 22.63
C THR A 107 7.94 15.72 21.86
N TYR A 108 7.83 15.13 20.67
CA TYR A 108 6.63 15.19 19.82
C TYR A 108 5.84 13.85 19.77
N GLY A 109 6.11 12.96 20.73
CA GLY A 109 5.55 11.60 20.79
C GLY A 109 6.52 10.54 20.30
N LEU A 110 6.14 9.28 20.48
CA LEU A 110 6.89 8.13 19.98
C LEU A 110 6.65 7.91 18.49
N GLU A 111 7.62 7.26 17.84
CA GLU A 111 7.43 6.75 16.49
C GLU A 111 6.35 5.66 16.45
N GLU A 112 5.69 5.51 15.29
CA GLU A 112 4.50 4.67 15.13
C GLU A 112 4.67 3.24 15.62
N GLU A 113 5.79 2.58 15.28
CA GLU A 113 6.05 1.20 15.67
C GLU A 113 6.16 1.05 17.19
N GLU A 114 6.76 2.03 17.86
CA GLU A 114 6.89 2.03 19.32
C GLU A 114 5.56 2.39 19.99
N PHE A 115 4.79 3.32 19.42
CA PHE A 115 3.43 3.62 19.88
C PHE A 115 2.52 2.37 19.82
N LEU A 116 2.53 1.64 18.70
CA LEU A 116 1.74 0.41 18.54
C LEU A 116 2.17 -0.69 19.51
N ARG A 117 3.47 -0.77 19.82
CA ARG A 117 4.01 -1.68 20.84
C ARG A 117 3.50 -1.33 22.23
N VAL A 118 3.56 -0.05 22.60
CA VAL A 118 2.97 0.45 23.86
C VAL A 118 1.47 0.13 23.92
N LEU A 119 0.72 0.40 22.84
CA LEU A 119 -0.72 0.10 22.77
C LEU A 119 -0.99 -1.40 22.97
N LYS A 120 -0.23 -2.27 22.30
CA LYS A 120 -0.35 -3.73 22.41
C LYS A 120 -0.09 -4.22 23.83
N ASP A 121 1.06 -3.86 24.37
CA ASP A 121 1.52 -4.35 25.67
C ASP A 121 0.69 -3.78 26.82
N LEU A 122 0.31 -2.50 26.75
CA LEU A 122 -0.59 -1.89 27.73
C LEU A 122 -1.98 -2.52 27.68
N SER A 123 -2.52 -2.76 26.49
CA SER A 123 -3.83 -3.43 26.35
C SER A 123 -3.78 -4.86 26.88
N GLY A 124 -2.70 -5.61 26.62
CA GLY A 124 -2.48 -6.95 27.16
C GLY A 124 -2.39 -6.95 28.69
N GLY A 125 -1.60 -6.06 29.27
CA GLY A 125 -1.48 -5.91 30.73
C GLY A 125 -2.79 -5.52 31.39
N MET A 126 -3.53 -4.55 30.83
CA MET A 126 -4.84 -4.15 31.35
C MET A 126 -5.88 -5.25 31.24
N LYS A 127 -5.89 -6.01 30.13
CA LYS A 127 -6.78 -7.16 29.96
C LYS A 127 -6.51 -8.22 31.01
N TYR A 128 -5.24 -8.55 31.25
CA TYR A 128 -4.86 -9.48 32.32
C TYR A 128 -5.37 -9.02 33.70
N LEU A 129 -5.17 -7.73 34.04
CA LEU A 129 -5.63 -7.20 35.33
C LEU A 129 -7.15 -7.29 35.47
N ARG A 130 -7.91 -6.91 34.44
CA ARG A 130 -9.37 -7.00 34.44
C ARG A 130 -9.86 -8.45 34.56
N ASP A 131 -9.29 -9.37 33.79
CA ASP A 131 -9.66 -10.79 33.81
C ASP A 131 -9.36 -11.46 35.18
N ASN A 132 -8.51 -10.82 36.01
CA ASN A 132 -8.21 -11.23 37.39
C ASN A 132 -8.86 -10.33 38.46
N HIS A 133 -9.82 -9.48 38.08
CA HIS A 133 -10.53 -8.57 38.99
C HIS A 133 -9.61 -7.59 39.74
N ILE A 134 -8.53 -7.12 39.10
CA ILE A 134 -7.57 -6.18 39.67
C ILE A 134 -7.69 -4.82 38.98
N ILE A 135 -7.85 -3.76 39.76
CA ILE A 135 -7.79 -2.37 39.29
C ILE A 135 -6.49 -1.74 39.80
N HIS A 136 -5.72 -1.10 38.93
CA HIS A 136 -4.40 -0.54 39.24
C HIS A 136 -4.50 0.83 39.93
N ARG A 137 -5.35 1.74 39.45
CA ARG A 137 -5.65 3.09 39.99
C ARG A 137 -4.51 4.13 39.95
N ASP A 138 -3.38 3.83 39.32
CA ASP A 138 -2.28 4.79 39.11
C ASP A 138 -1.53 4.48 37.80
N LEU A 139 -2.28 4.17 36.72
CA LEU A 139 -1.70 3.97 35.40
C LEU A 139 -1.15 5.30 34.85
N LYS A 140 0.14 5.33 34.56
CA LYS A 140 0.87 6.48 34.02
C LYS A 140 2.18 6.01 33.40
N PRO A 141 2.84 6.81 32.55
CA PRO A 141 4.13 6.44 31.96
C PRO A 141 5.21 6.02 32.97
N GLY A 142 5.20 6.56 34.19
CA GLY A 142 6.17 6.21 35.24
C GLY A 142 6.01 4.80 35.81
N ASN A 143 4.83 4.19 35.66
CA ASN A 143 4.50 2.84 36.13
C ASN A 143 4.43 1.82 34.98
N ILE A 144 4.93 2.19 33.80
CA ILE A 144 5.04 1.33 32.63
C ILE A 144 6.52 1.19 32.31
N MET A 145 7.09 0.03 32.60
CA MET A 145 8.51 -0.26 32.44
C MET A 145 8.78 -0.83 31.05
N LYS A 146 9.93 -0.52 30.47
CA LYS A 146 10.43 -1.17 29.26
C LYS A 146 11.42 -2.26 29.66
N TYR A 147 11.12 -3.48 29.25
CA TYR A 147 11.96 -4.65 29.41
C TYR A 147 12.50 -5.09 28.05
N ILE A 148 13.77 -5.47 28.00
CA ILE A 148 14.37 -6.09 26.82
C ILE A 148 14.61 -7.54 27.17
N SER A 149 13.86 -8.44 26.55
CA SER A 149 14.01 -9.87 26.79
C SER A 149 15.33 -10.41 26.22
N ILE A 150 15.67 -11.63 26.61
CA ILE A 150 16.94 -12.30 26.23
C ILE A 150 17.06 -12.44 24.71
N ASP A 151 15.95 -12.58 23.99
CA ASP A 151 15.87 -12.63 22.52
C ASP A 151 15.88 -11.24 21.86
N GLY A 152 16.05 -10.16 22.63
CA GLY A 152 16.13 -8.78 22.15
C GLY A 152 14.78 -8.10 21.93
N ARG A 153 13.64 -8.76 22.22
CA ARG A 153 12.33 -8.11 22.09
C ARG A 153 12.12 -7.04 23.17
N SER A 154 11.61 -5.89 22.75
CA SER A 154 11.13 -4.85 23.67
C SER A 154 9.71 -5.18 24.11
N ILE A 155 9.47 -5.18 25.42
CA ILE A 155 8.17 -5.46 26.03
C ILE A 155 7.88 -4.40 27.07
N TYR A 156 6.69 -3.82 27.05
CA TYR A 156 6.21 -2.94 28.12
C TYR A 156 5.47 -3.71 29.21
N LYS A 157 5.77 -3.37 30.47
CA LYS A 157 5.28 -4.06 31.66
C LYS A 157 4.72 -3.09 32.70
N LEU A 158 3.55 -3.40 33.26
CA LEU A 158 2.97 -2.63 34.37
C LEU A 158 3.66 -2.95 35.69
N THR A 159 3.82 -1.94 36.55
CA THR A 159 4.43 -2.07 37.88
C THR A 159 3.79 -1.10 38.89
N ASP A 160 4.23 -1.18 40.15
CA ASP A 160 3.77 -0.35 41.27
C ASP A 160 2.28 -0.54 41.62
N PHE A 161 1.98 -1.71 42.16
CA PHE A 161 0.64 -2.09 42.64
C PHE A 161 0.32 -1.54 44.04
N GLY A 162 1.09 -0.56 44.55
CA GLY A 162 0.86 0.06 45.85
C GLY A 162 -0.49 0.79 45.97
N ALA A 163 -1.08 1.15 44.84
CA ALA A 163 -2.43 1.68 44.71
C ALA A 163 -3.44 0.65 44.20
N ALA A 164 -3.07 -0.59 43.93
CA ALA A 164 -3.99 -1.57 43.33
C ALA A 164 -5.05 -2.07 44.34
N ARG A 165 -6.13 -2.67 43.81
CA ARG A 165 -7.17 -3.32 44.61
C ARG A 165 -7.90 -4.37 43.80
N GLU A 166 -8.26 -5.47 44.45
CA GLU A 166 -9.19 -6.47 43.91
C GLU A 166 -10.63 -5.95 44.01
N LEU A 167 -11.28 -5.81 42.86
CA LEU A 167 -12.62 -5.26 42.69
C LEU A 167 -13.20 -5.77 41.38
N ASP A 168 -14.49 -6.15 41.39
CA ASP A 168 -15.26 -6.39 40.18
C ASP A 168 -15.56 -5.08 39.42
N ASP A 169 -15.81 -5.18 38.11
CA ASP A 169 -16.07 -4.03 37.22
C ASP A 169 -17.23 -3.14 37.71
N ASP A 170 -18.23 -3.74 38.37
CA ASP A 170 -19.40 -3.05 38.88
C ASP A 170 -19.26 -2.52 40.31
N GLN A 171 -18.21 -2.96 41.01
CA GLN A 171 -17.97 -2.62 42.39
C GLN A 171 -17.43 -1.18 42.54
N GLN A 172 -18.02 -0.47 43.50
CA GLN A 172 -17.72 0.92 43.78
C GLN A 172 -16.66 1.07 44.88
N PHE A 173 -15.81 2.10 44.79
CA PHE A 173 -14.85 2.44 45.83
C PHE A 173 -14.74 3.94 46.11
N MET A 174 -14.20 4.29 47.29
CA MET A 174 -14.09 5.68 47.78
C MET A 174 -12.67 6.14 48.10
N SER A 175 -11.70 5.23 48.17
CA SER A 175 -10.30 5.55 48.52
C SER A 175 -9.58 6.28 47.37
N LEU A 176 -8.76 7.28 47.69
CA LEU A 176 -8.09 8.15 46.73
C LEU A 176 -6.61 7.78 46.57
N TYR A 177 -6.22 7.44 45.35
CA TYR A 177 -4.84 7.20 44.91
C TYR A 177 -4.69 7.73 43.48
N GLY A 178 -3.46 7.93 43.02
CA GLY A 178 -3.15 8.30 41.65
C GLY A 178 -2.33 9.60 41.53
N THR A 179 -1.94 9.91 40.29
CA THR A 179 -1.09 11.05 39.95
C THR A 179 -1.91 12.15 39.29
N GLU A 180 -1.83 13.38 39.80
CA GLU A 180 -2.75 14.50 39.50
C GLU A 180 -3.12 14.64 38.02
N GLU A 181 -2.16 14.53 37.09
CA GLU A 181 -2.41 14.74 35.66
C GLU A 181 -3.12 13.60 34.93
N TYR A 182 -3.15 12.41 35.53
CA TYR A 182 -3.74 11.20 34.95
C TYR A 182 -5.03 10.79 35.65
N LEU A 183 -5.45 11.54 36.68
CA LEU A 183 -6.66 11.24 37.45
C LEU A 183 -7.92 11.49 36.65
N HIS A 184 -8.89 10.58 36.79
CA HIS A 184 -10.26 10.77 36.36
C HIS A 184 -10.86 12.05 36.97
N PRO A 185 -11.72 12.81 36.25
CA PRO A 185 -12.27 14.09 36.73
C PRO A 185 -12.90 14.05 38.12
N ASP A 186 -13.74 13.04 38.40
CA ASP A 186 -14.36 12.87 39.73
C ASP A 186 -13.32 12.56 40.83
N MET A 187 -12.23 11.85 40.50
CA MET A 187 -11.14 11.59 41.45
C MET A 187 -10.33 12.87 41.69
N TYR A 188 -10.09 13.66 40.65
CA TYR A 188 -9.39 14.94 40.73
C TYR A 188 -10.14 15.92 41.64
N GLU A 189 -11.46 16.06 41.45
CA GLU A 189 -12.31 16.93 42.27
C GLU A 189 -12.18 16.61 43.77
N ARG A 190 -12.22 15.32 44.12
CA ARG A 190 -12.15 14.89 45.51
C ARG A 190 -10.73 14.89 46.08
N ALA A 191 -9.73 14.43 45.33
CA ALA A 191 -8.35 14.30 45.82
C ALA A 191 -7.58 15.62 45.80
N VAL A 192 -7.81 16.46 44.80
CA VAL A 192 -7.00 17.66 44.54
C VAL A 192 -7.71 18.93 45.01
N LEU A 193 -9.00 19.10 44.68
CA LEU A 193 -9.78 20.27 45.15
C LEU A 193 -10.34 20.07 46.57
N ARG A 194 -10.34 18.83 47.07
CA ARG A 194 -10.88 18.46 48.39
C ARG A 194 -12.36 18.81 48.55
N HIS A 195 -13.11 18.83 47.44
CA HIS A 195 -14.55 19.01 47.50
C HIS A 195 -15.24 17.75 48.03
N PRO A 196 -16.28 17.88 48.88
CA PRO A 196 -17.06 16.75 49.35
C PRO A 196 -17.93 16.23 48.19
N ALA A 197 -17.39 15.29 47.42
CA ALA A 197 -18.13 14.57 46.40
C ALA A 197 -18.64 13.24 46.97
N ASN A 198 -19.96 13.05 47.01
CA ASN A 198 -20.60 11.79 47.39
C ASN A 198 -20.60 10.76 46.23
N LYS A 199 -19.60 10.86 45.35
CA LYS A 199 -19.42 10.00 44.19
C LYS A 199 -18.42 8.89 44.50
N SER A 200 -18.82 7.67 44.17
CA SER A 200 -17.95 6.51 44.15
C SER A 200 -17.33 6.31 42.78
N PHE A 201 -16.15 5.70 42.76
CA PHE A 201 -15.39 5.39 41.55
C PHE A 201 -15.57 3.91 41.16
N ARG A 202 -15.31 3.59 39.88
CA ARG A 202 -15.37 2.24 39.30
C ARG A 202 -14.07 1.92 38.57
N ALA A 203 -13.93 0.72 38.01
CA ALA A 203 -12.75 0.30 37.22
C ALA A 203 -12.44 1.21 36.02
N THR A 204 -13.43 1.96 35.51
CA THR A 204 -13.27 2.90 34.40
C THR A 204 -12.27 4.03 34.65
N VAL A 205 -11.85 4.27 35.90
CA VAL A 205 -10.76 5.23 36.18
C VAL A 205 -9.45 4.85 35.50
N ASP A 206 -9.17 3.54 35.38
CA ASP A 206 -7.96 3.05 34.71
C ASP A 206 -8.05 3.28 33.20
N LEU A 207 -9.25 3.19 32.60
CA LEU A 207 -9.45 3.56 31.19
C LEU A 207 -9.10 5.04 30.96
N TYR A 208 -9.59 5.94 31.82
CA TYR A 208 -9.27 7.36 31.69
C TYR A 208 -7.76 7.62 31.78
N SER A 209 -7.10 7.07 32.80
CA SER A 209 -5.65 7.19 32.98
C SER A 209 -4.86 6.61 31.80
N THR A 210 -5.35 5.51 31.21
CA THR A 210 -4.79 4.92 29.99
C THR A 210 -4.96 5.83 28.78
N ALA A 211 -6.11 6.48 28.59
CA ALA A 211 -6.30 7.40 27.48
C ALA A 211 -5.41 8.65 27.60
N VAL A 212 -5.26 9.21 28.80
CA VAL A 212 -4.29 10.29 29.06
C VAL A 212 -2.86 9.83 28.76
N THR A 213 -2.52 8.60 29.16
CA THR A 213 -1.21 7.99 28.88
C THR A 213 -0.99 7.82 27.37
N LEU A 214 -1.93 7.22 26.65
CA LEU A 214 -1.81 7.02 25.19
C LEU A 214 -1.75 8.34 24.42
N TYR A 215 -2.48 9.39 24.85
CA TYR A 215 -2.32 10.73 24.29
C TYR A 215 -0.89 11.26 24.53
N HIS A 216 -0.37 11.10 25.75
CA HIS A 216 0.99 11.53 26.08
C HIS A 216 2.04 10.77 25.24
N VAL A 217 1.86 9.47 25.03
CA VAL A 217 2.73 8.65 24.18
C VAL A 217 2.66 9.09 22.72
N ALA A 218 1.46 9.39 22.21
CA ALA A 218 1.27 9.83 20.82
C ALA A 218 1.84 11.22 20.53
N THR A 219 1.90 12.11 21.54
CA THR A 219 2.16 13.55 21.30
C THR A 219 3.34 14.13 22.06
N GLY A 220 3.90 13.40 23.04
CA GLY A 220 4.95 13.89 23.94
C GLY A 220 4.46 14.96 24.92
N SER A 221 3.15 15.22 24.97
CA SER A 221 2.54 16.23 25.85
C SER A 221 1.24 15.71 26.46
N LEU A 222 0.87 16.23 27.64
CA LEU A 222 -0.41 15.93 28.25
C LEU A 222 -1.59 16.53 27.44
N PRO A 223 -2.76 15.86 27.40
CA PRO A 223 -3.94 16.33 26.67
C PRO A 223 -4.54 17.62 27.24
N PHE A 224 -4.51 17.77 28.56
CA PHE A 224 -5.14 18.88 29.26
C PHE A 224 -4.10 19.69 30.01
N ARG A 225 -3.92 20.95 29.62
CA ARG A 225 -2.83 21.81 30.11
C ARG A 225 -3.33 23.22 30.42
N PRO A 226 -3.55 23.56 31.69
CA PRO A 226 -3.83 24.94 32.08
C PRO A 226 -2.56 25.79 32.02
N TYR A 227 -2.72 27.10 31.82
CA TYR A 227 -1.59 28.01 31.94
C TYR A 227 -1.07 28.03 33.38
N GLY A 228 0.26 28.01 33.54
CA GLY A 228 0.92 27.88 34.85
C GLY A 228 1.01 26.44 35.38
N GLY A 229 0.52 25.45 34.63
CA GLY A 229 0.67 24.03 34.93
C GLY A 229 -0.07 23.59 36.21
N ARG A 230 0.53 22.67 36.97
CA ARG A 230 -0.09 22.02 38.15
C ARG A 230 -0.61 22.99 39.23
N LYS A 231 -0.13 24.23 39.26
CA LYS A 231 -0.59 25.25 40.22
C LYS A 231 -2.04 25.66 39.97
N ASN A 232 -2.51 25.58 38.72
CA ASN A 232 -3.83 26.05 38.33
C ASN A 232 -4.87 24.92 38.34
N ARG A 233 -5.18 24.44 39.56
CA ARG A 233 -6.04 23.27 39.80
C ARG A 233 -7.49 23.47 39.38
N GLU A 234 -8.02 24.67 39.56
CA GLU A 234 -9.39 25.01 39.19
C GLU A 234 -9.57 24.99 37.67
N THR A 235 -8.67 25.64 36.92
CA THR A 235 -8.72 25.59 35.46
C THR A 235 -8.49 24.17 34.94
N MET A 236 -7.60 23.37 35.56
CA MET A 236 -7.45 21.97 35.20
C MET A 236 -8.78 21.21 35.35
N HIS A 237 -9.44 21.36 36.49
CA HIS A 237 -10.73 20.72 36.74
C HIS A 237 -11.80 21.18 35.74
N TYR A 238 -11.86 22.49 35.43
CA TYR A 238 -12.74 23.02 34.40
C TYR A 238 -12.48 22.36 33.03
N ILE A 239 -11.21 22.25 32.62
CA ILE A 239 -10.83 21.66 31.33
C ILE A 239 -11.30 20.19 31.24
N ILE A 240 -11.09 19.39 32.28
CA ILE A 240 -11.39 17.95 32.23
C ILE A 240 -12.88 17.61 32.43
N THR A 241 -13.70 18.55 32.90
CA THR A 241 -15.14 18.34 33.16
C THR A 241 -16.06 19.01 32.14
N ASN A 242 -15.67 20.16 31.58
CA ASN A 242 -16.53 20.97 30.69
C ASN A 242 -16.23 20.80 29.20
N LYS A 243 -15.37 19.84 28.84
CA LYS A 243 -15.04 19.58 27.44
C LYS A 243 -16.24 18.96 26.70
N ALA A 244 -16.44 19.37 25.46
CA ALA A 244 -17.52 18.82 24.62
C ALA A 244 -17.24 17.35 24.21
N PRO A 245 -18.29 16.57 23.85
CA PRO A 245 -18.12 15.22 23.32
C PRO A 245 -17.15 15.16 22.13
N GLY A 246 -16.26 14.16 22.15
CA GLY A 246 -15.22 13.95 21.15
C GLY A 246 -13.99 14.87 21.27
N VAL A 247 -13.95 15.82 22.21
CA VAL A 247 -12.75 16.61 22.49
C VAL A 247 -11.74 15.76 23.26
N ILE A 248 -10.52 15.69 22.73
CA ILE A 248 -9.41 14.87 23.27
C ILE A 248 -8.30 15.71 23.90
N SER A 249 -8.26 17.02 23.67
CA SER A 249 -7.29 17.92 24.30
C SER A 249 -7.84 19.33 24.53
N GLY A 250 -7.28 20.00 25.54
CA GLY A 250 -7.65 21.35 25.97
C GLY A 250 -6.42 22.08 26.54
N VAL A 251 -5.95 23.11 25.85
CA VAL A 251 -4.70 23.83 26.20
C VAL A 251 -4.97 25.31 26.39
N GLN A 252 -4.46 25.87 27.49
CA GLN A 252 -4.50 27.30 27.76
C GLN A 252 -3.08 27.90 27.65
N HIS A 253 -2.88 28.83 26.72
CA HIS A 253 -1.55 29.39 26.39
C HIS A 253 -1.16 30.62 27.20
N SER A 254 -2.12 31.32 27.81
CA SER A 254 -1.88 32.53 28.60
C SER A 254 -2.73 32.57 29.86
N GLU A 255 -2.31 33.37 30.84
CA GLU A 255 -3.07 33.55 32.08
C GLU A 255 -4.47 34.09 31.79
N LYS A 256 -5.51 33.38 32.23
CA LYS A 256 -6.93 33.69 31.95
C LYS A 256 -7.29 33.74 30.45
N GLY A 257 -6.44 33.20 29.57
CA GLY A 257 -6.74 33.06 28.15
C GLY A 257 -7.82 32.01 27.86
N LEU A 258 -8.33 32.01 26.63
CA LEU A 258 -9.25 30.98 26.15
C LEU A 258 -8.56 29.60 26.12
N ILE A 259 -9.35 28.55 26.33
CA ILE A 259 -8.90 27.17 26.19
C ILE A 259 -9.06 26.78 24.72
N GLU A 260 -7.97 26.38 24.09
CA GLU A 260 -7.96 25.79 22.76
C GLU A 260 -8.35 24.32 22.88
N TRP A 261 -9.55 23.99 22.42
CA TRP A 261 -10.07 22.63 22.40
C TRP A 261 -9.81 21.98 21.05
N SER A 262 -9.35 20.72 21.05
CA SER A 262 -9.17 19.95 19.81
C SER A 262 -9.81 18.57 19.90
N LYS A 263 -10.40 18.17 18.77
CA LYS A 263 -10.87 16.80 18.51
C LYS A 263 -9.84 15.98 17.74
N GLU A 264 -8.71 16.57 17.36
CA GLU A 264 -7.68 15.94 16.55
C GLU A 264 -6.33 15.96 17.28
N LEU A 265 -5.49 14.98 16.99
CA LEU A 265 -4.09 14.96 17.42
C LEU A 265 -3.32 16.13 16.76
N PRO A 266 -2.35 16.74 17.46
CA PRO A 266 -1.64 17.90 16.95
C PRO A 266 -0.87 17.57 15.66
N LYS A 267 -0.63 18.60 14.83
CA LYS A 267 0.16 18.46 13.60
C LYS A 267 1.59 17.97 13.85
N THR A 268 2.14 18.27 15.02
CA THR A 268 3.46 17.82 15.47
C THR A 268 3.52 16.32 15.81
N CYS A 269 2.38 15.67 16.05
CA CYS A 269 2.32 14.23 16.33
C CYS A 269 2.91 13.41 15.18
N LEU A 270 3.79 12.46 15.52
CA LEU A 270 4.55 11.65 14.56
C LEU A 270 3.75 10.54 13.89
N LEU A 271 2.55 10.20 14.40
CA LEU A 271 1.70 9.17 13.81
C LEU A 271 1.22 9.58 12.41
N ASN A 272 1.16 8.66 11.45
CA ASN A 272 0.59 8.91 10.13
C ASN A 272 -0.92 9.19 10.23
N GLN A 273 -1.48 9.88 9.25
CA GLN A 273 -2.89 10.24 9.18
C GLN A 273 -3.82 9.03 9.42
N GLY A 274 -3.56 7.91 8.74
CA GLY A 274 -4.37 6.70 8.90
C GLY A 274 -4.40 6.16 10.33
N LEU A 275 -3.30 6.28 11.08
CA LEU A 275 -3.25 5.88 12.49
C LEU A 275 -3.82 6.96 13.41
N LYS A 276 -3.61 8.25 13.10
CA LYS A 276 -4.17 9.37 13.87
C LYS A 276 -5.69 9.27 13.96
N GLU A 277 -6.37 8.93 12.88
CA GLU A 277 -7.83 8.80 12.86
C GLU A 277 -8.33 7.68 13.79
N LEU A 278 -7.68 6.51 13.74
CA LEU A 278 -7.99 5.36 14.59
C LEU A 278 -7.73 5.67 16.08
N VAL A 279 -6.57 6.25 16.38
CA VAL A 279 -6.20 6.62 17.76
C VAL A 279 -7.08 7.74 18.30
N THR A 280 -7.44 8.72 17.47
CA THR A 280 -8.36 9.81 17.86
C THR A 280 -9.73 9.27 18.25
N LYS A 281 -10.26 8.31 17.48
CA LYS A 281 -11.53 7.63 17.82
C LYS A 281 -11.44 6.92 19.17
N LEU A 282 -10.36 6.17 19.40
CA LEU A 282 -10.10 5.49 20.66
C LEU A 282 -10.04 6.47 21.84
N LEU A 283 -9.27 7.54 21.72
CA LEU A 283 -9.13 8.56 22.76
C LEU A 283 -10.44 9.29 23.04
N ALA A 284 -11.18 9.65 21.99
CA ALA A 284 -12.47 10.33 22.11
C ALA A 284 -13.51 9.49 22.86
N GLY A 285 -13.56 8.19 22.62
CA GLY A 285 -14.48 7.27 23.30
C GLY A 285 -14.18 7.10 24.78
N ILE A 286 -12.90 7.04 25.16
CA ILE A 286 -12.49 6.79 26.54
C ILE A 286 -12.45 8.08 27.37
N LEU A 287 -12.09 9.22 26.78
CA LEU A 287 -12.05 10.51 27.49
C LEU A 287 -13.43 11.13 27.64
N GLU A 288 -14.52 10.51 27.20
CA GLU A 288 -15.89 11.04 27.31
C GLU A 288 -16.28 11.29 28.79
N CYS A 289 -16.88 12.45 29.06
CA CYS A 289 -17.25 12.86 30.43
C CYS A 289 -18.60 12.28 30.84
N ASN A 290 -19.48 12.00 29.87
CA ASN A 290 -20.74 11.32 30.15
C ASN A 290 -20.51 9.82 30.33
N ALA A 291 -20.74 9.33 31.56
CA ALA A 291 -20.54 7.93 31.94
C ALA A 291 -21.33 6.91 31.09
N GLU A 292 -22.48 7.28 30.52
CA GLU A 292 -23.28 6.38 29.65
C GLU A 292 -22.71 6.28 28.23
N LYS A 293 -21.94 7.29 27.81
CA LYS A 293 -21.31 7.35 26.47
C LYS A 293 -19.84 6.98 26.49
N MET A 294 -19.21 6.98 27.67
CA MET A 294 -17.84 6.54 27.87
C MET A 294 -17.70 5.08 27.46
N TRP A 295 -16.62 4.78 26.75
CA TRP A 295 -16.34 3.42 26.33
C TRP A 295 -16.12 2.48 27.51
N THR A 296 -16.60 1.26 27.33
CA THR A 296 -16.32 0.11 28.20
C THR A 296 -14.94 -0.48 27.92
N PHE A 297 -14.46 -1.34 28.81
CA PHE A 297 -13.23 -2.09 28.59
C PHE A 297 -13.30 -2.96 27.34
N ASP A 298 -14.43 -3.62 27.07
CA ASP A 298 -14.60 -4.48 25.89
C ASP A 298 -14.43 -3.68 24.60
N GLN A 299 -15.09 -2.52 24.50
CA GLN A 299 -14.94 -1.61 23.35
C GLN A 299 -13.49 -1.12 23.19
N PHE A 300 -12.81 -0.81 24.29
CA PHE A 300 -11.40 -0.45 24.26
C PHE A 300 -10.53 -1.60 23.72
N PHE A 301 -10.68 -2.82 24.24
CA PHE A 301 -9.88 -3.97 23.82
C PHE A 301 -10.15 -4.38 22.37
N GLU A 302 -11.41 -4.36 21.93
CA GLU A 302 -11.79 -4.59 20.53
C GLU A 302 -11.13 -3.55 19.61
N CYS A 303 -11.23 -2.26 19.97
CA CYS A 303 -10.63 -1.19 19.19
C CYS A 303 -9.10 -1.28 19.15
N ALA A 304 -8.45 -1.54 20.29
CA ALA A 304 -7.00 -1.70 20.36
C ALA A 304 -6.54 -2.89 19.50
N THR A 305 -7.25 -4.02 19.60
CA THR A 305 -6.97 -5.23 18.81
C THR A 305 -7.13 -4.99 17.32
N ASP A 306 -8.19 -4.30 16.89
CA ASP A 306 -8.38 -3.90 15.48
C ASP A 306 -7.22 -3.02 14.99
N VAL A 307 -6.79 -2.03 15.77
CA VAL A 307 -5.66 -1.15 15.40
C VAL A 307 -4.35 -1.94 15.26
N ILE A 308 -4.07 -2.85 16.20
CA ILE A 308 -2.83 -3.64 16.23
C ILE A 308 -2.78 -4.66 15.08
N ASN A 309 -3.93 -5.25 14.71
CA ASN A 309 -4.00 -6.32 13.71
C ASN A 309 -4.16 -5.81 12.26
N ARG A 310 -4.16 -4.49 12.05
CA ARG A 310 -4.19 -3.91 10.69
C ARG A 310 -2.88 -4.18 9.95
N LYS A 311 -3.01 -4.60 8.69
CA LYS A 311 -1.89 -4.70 7.75
C LYS A 311 -1.52 -3.30 7.25
N VAL A 312 -0.24 -2.96 7.30
CA VAL A 312 0.26 -1.66 6.85
C VAL A 312 0.72 -1.74 5.40
N PHE A 313 0.21 -0.83 4.57
CA PHE A 313 0.70 -0.63 3.20
C PHE A 313 1.44 0.70 3.10
N TYR A 314 2.65 0.66 2.56
CA TYR A 314 3.47 1.82 2.25
C TYR A 314 3.22 2.20 0.80
N VAL A 315 2.74 3.42 0.57
CA VAL A 315 2.43 3.94 -0.76
C VAL A 315 3.24 5.23 -0.98
N PHE A 316 3.92 5.32 -2.12
CA PHE A 316 4.60 6.52 -2.56
C PHE A 316 3.83 7.15 -3.71
N TYR A 317 3.20 8.30 -3.45
CA TYR A 317 2.50 9.07 -4.47
C TYR A 317 3.50 9.91 -5.26
N MET A 318 3.79 9.49 -6.50
CA MET A 318 4.79 10.10 -7.36
C MET A 318 4.49 11.57 -7.66
N ASN A 319 3.26 11.90 -8.10
CA ASN A 319 2.91 13.25 -8.57
C ASN A 319 2.97 14.34 -7.49
N GLU A 320 3.04 13.98 -6.20
CA GLU A 320 3.30 14.93 -5.09
C GLU A 320 4.57 14.57 -4.29
N GLY A 321 5.31 13.53 -4.70
CA GLY A 321 6.36 12.83 -3.93
C GLY A 321 6.04 12.61 -2.45
N LYS A 322 4.79 12.27 -2.17
CA LYS A 322 4.23 12.12 -0.83
C LYS A 322 4.21 10.65 -0.44
N GLU A 323 4.79 10.35 0.72
CA GLU A 323 4.63 9.03 1.35
C GLU A 323 3.34 8.94 2.17
N ILE A 324 2.67 7.81 2.03
CA ILE A 324 1.38 7.48 2.66
C ILE A 324 1.51 6.11 3.33
N ARG A 325 0.94 5.97 4.52
CA ARG A 325 0.82 4.69 5.22
C ARG A 325 -0.66 4.38 5.43
N LEU A 326 -1.09 3.23 4.97
CA LEU A 326 -2.48 2.80 5.05
C LEU A 326 -2.60 1.64 6.02
N TYR A 327 -3.45 1.80 7.03
CA TYR A 327 -3.72 0.77 8.05
C TYR A 327 -5.00 0.03 7.70
N MET A 328 -4.87 -1.08 6.99
CA MET A 328 -5.98 -1.81 6.38
C MET A 328 -6.34 -3.07 7.17
N GLN A 329 -7.62 -3.38 7.27
CA GLN A 329 -8.04 -4.67 7.81
C GLN A 329 -7.64 -5.80 6.84
N PRO A 330 -7.12 -6.94 7.33
CA PRO A 330 -6.57 -7.99 6.45
C PRO A 330 -7.58 -8.65 5.51
N ASP A 331 -8.87 -8.64 5.84
CA ASP A 331 -9.99 -9.25 5.10
C ASP A 331 -10.52 -8.38 3.95
N LYS A 332 -10.09 -7.11 3.88
CA LYS A 332 -10.47 -6.16 2.83
C LYS A 332 -9.87 -6.51 1.47
N ARG A 333 -10.24 -5.79 0.42
CA ARG A 333 -9.84 -6.06 -0.97
C ARG A 333 -9.12 -4.86 -1.61
N LEU A 334 -8.66 -5.04 -2.85
CA LEU A 334 -8.02 -3.98 -3.64
C LEU A 334 -8.88 -2.72 -3.76
N GLN A 335 -10.20 -2.87 -3.88
CA GLN A 335 -11.14 -1.76 -3.97
C GLN A 335 -11.11 -0.89 -2.71
N ASP A 336 -11.14 -1.49 -1.53
CA ASP A 336 -11.03 -0.76 -0.25
C ASP A 336 -9.67 -0.05 -0.13
N LEU A 337 -8.59 -0.65 -0.65
CA LEU A 337 -7.27 -0.02 -0.68
C LEU A 337 -7.28 1.24 -1.56
N LYS A 338 -7.90 1.18 -2.75
CA LYS A 338 -8.04 2.33 -3.65
C LYS A 338 -8.90 3.45 -3.07
N GLU A 339 -9.99 3.10 -2.38
CA GLU A 339 -10.83 4.05 -1.68
C GLU A 339 -10.04 4.78 -0.58
N GLN A 340 -9.28 4.04 0.23
CA GLN A 340 -8.45 4.63 1.29
C GLN A 340 -7.31 5.51 0.76
N ILE A 341 -6.72 5.14 -0.39
CA ILE A 341 -5.80 6.00 -1.12
C ILE A 341 -6.49 7.29 -1.54
N SER A 342 -7.72 7.19 -2.07
CA SER A 342 -8.49 8.36 -2.53
C SER A 342 -8.77 9.33 -1.39
N LEU A 343 -9.15 8.84 -0.21
CA LEU A 343 -9.38 9.68 0.98
C LEU A 343 -8.14 10.47 1.41
N GLN A 344 -6.92 9.94 1.21
CA GLN A 344 -5.69 10.61 1.64
C GLN A 344 -4.98 11.42 0.54
N THR A 345 -5.37 11.24 -0.73
CA THR A 345 -4.73 11.90 -1.89
C THR A 345 -5.67 12.76 -2.71
N ASN A 346 -6.99 12.57 -2.58
CA ASN A 346 -8.03 13.10 -3.48
C ASN A 346 -7.92 12.60 -4.93
N VAL A 347 -7.16 11.54 -5.20
CA VAL A 347 -7.05 10.93 -6.53
C VAL A 347 -8.20 9.92 -6.73
N PRO A 348 -9.03 10.06 -7.78
CA PRO A 348 -10.11 9.11 -8.07
C PRO A 348 -9.58 7.71 -8.37
N GLU A 349 -10.32 6.66 -7.98
CA GLU A 349 -9.89 5.26 -8.10
C GLU A 349 -9.55 4.81 -9.53
N GLN A 350 -10.24 5.35 -10.52
CA GLN A 350 -9.98 5.07 -11.95
C GLN A 350 -8.65 5.67 -12.44
N ASN A 351 -8.14 6.71 -11.77
CA ASN A 351 -6.90 7.37 -12.13
C ASN A 351 -5.68 6.80 -11.37
N GLN A 352 -5.91 5.89 -10.42
CA GLN A 352 -4.84 5.31 -9.61
C GLN A 352 -4.15 4.16 -10.32
N LEU A 353 -2.93 4.40 -10.81
CA LEU A 353 -2.03 3.37 -11.30
C LEU A 353 -1.12 2.90 -10.15
N LEU A 354 -1.33 1.66 -9.70
CA LEU A 354 -0.62 1.07 -8.55
C LEU A 354 0.41 0.06 -9.04
N ILE A 355 1.68 0.29 -8.70
CA ILE A 355 2.81 -0.46 -9.21
C ILE A 355 3.62 -1.03 -8.04
N ILE A 356 3.94 -2.32 -8.11
CA ILE A 356 4.80 -3.01 -7.16
C ILE A 356 5.71 -3.98 -7.90
N ASN A 357 6.99 -4.05 -7.50
CA ASN A 357 7.99 -4.92 -8.15
C ASN A 357 8.01 -4.79 -9.68
N LYS A 358 7.95 -3.56 -10.20
CA LYS A 358 7.94 -3.23 -11.65
C LYS A 358 6.74 -3.76 -12.46
N SER A 359 5.66 -4.18 -11.80
CA SER A 359 4.44 -4.68 -12.46
C SER A 359 3.18 -4.09 -11.81
N LEU A 360 2.04 -4.18 -12.49
CA LEU A 360 0.78 -3.68 -11.96
C LEU A 360 0.30 -4.53 -10.78
N LEU A 361 -0.10 -3.87 -9.69
CA LEU A 361 -0.63 -4.56 -8.50
C LEU A 361 -1.85 -5.43 -8.85
N SER A 362 -2.67 -4.99 -9.81
CA SER A 362 -3.84 -5.73 -10.29
C SER A 362 -3.51 -7.00 -11.08
N GLU A 363 -2.30 -7.11 -11.64
CA GLU A 363 -1.86 -8.31 -12.37
C GLU A 363 -1.24 -9.35 -11.43
N GLN A 364 -0.67 -8.91 -10.30
CA GLN A 364 -0.09 -9.81 -9.30
C GLN A 364 -1.11 -10.46 -8.37
N VAL A 365 -2.35 -9.95 -8.36
CA VAL A 365 -3.34 -10.31 -7.35
C VAL A 365 -4.66 -10.66 -8.01
N TYR A 366 -5.25 -11.79 -7.62
CA TYR A 366 -6.57 -12.19 -8.08
C TYR A 366 -7.63 -11.17 -7.67
N SER A 367 -8.64 -10.95 -8.52
CA SER A 367 -9.69 -9.93 -8.36
C SER A 367 -10.46 -9.97 -7.04
N HIS A 368 -10.47 -11.12 -6.35
CA HIS A 368 -11.18 -11.34 -5.08
C HIS A 368 -10.25 -11.66 -3.90
N ALA A 369 -8.93 -11.55 -4.09
CA ALA A 369 -7.99 -11.83 -3.01
C ALA A 369 -8.13 -10.81 -1.87
N GLN A 370 -8.00 -11.29 -0.65
CA GLN A 370 -7.95 -10.47 0.55
C GLN A 370 -6.58 -9.80 0.69
N LEU A 371 -6.55 -8.60 1.30
CA LEU A 371 -5.34 -7.81 1.51
C LEU A 371 -4.25 -8.57 2.29
N LEU A 372 -4.62 -9.54 3.12
CA LEU A 372 -3.66 -10.42 3.81
C LEU A 372 -2.66 -11.07 2.83
N HIS A 373 -3.10 -11.50 1.65
CA HIS A 373 -2.29 -12.19 0.66
C HIS A 373 -1.50 -11.26 -0.28
N PHE A 374 -1.67 -9.94 -0.16
CA PHE A 374 -0.95 -8.99 -1.00
C PHE A 374 0.53 -8.96 -0.62
N PRO A 375 1.43 -8.58 -1.55
CA PRO A 375 2.86 -8.47 -1.23
C PRO A 375 3.11 -7.54 -0.04
N THR A 376 4.14 -7.85 0.73
CA THR A 376 4.60 -6.99 1.82
C THR A 376 5.27 -5.74 1.25
N THR A 377 4.88 -4.58 1.75
CA THR A 377 5.47 -3.30 1.36
C THR A 377 6.30 -2.73 2.51
N SER A 378 7.28 -1.90 2.19
CA SER A 378 8.12 -1.24 3.18
C SER A 378 8.46 0.19 2.77
N HIS A 379 9.25 0.88 3.59
CA HIS A 379 9.78 2.19 3.23
C HIS A 379 10.69 2.19 2.01
N THR A 380 11.45 1.12 1.80
CA THR A 380 12.37 0.98 0.67
C THR A 380 11.68 0.41 -0.56
N GLU A 381 10.62 -0.38 -0.36
CA GLU A 381 9.83 -1.00 -1.42
C GLU A 381 8.33 -0.68 -1.22
N PRO A 382 7.92 0.59 -1.47
CA PRO A 382 6.51 0.97 -1.41
C PRO A 382 5.78 0.58 -2.69
N ILE A 383 4.44 0.61 -2.64
CA ILE A 383 3.62 0.69 -3.85
C ILE A 383 3.81 2.08 -4.44
N ILE A 384 4.29 2.15 -5.68
CA ILE A 384 4.37 3.42 -6.41
C ILE A 384 2.97 3.69 -6.97
N MET A 385 2.39 4.81 -6.55
CA MET A 385 1.12 5.30 -7.07
C MET A 385 1.37 6.48 -8.02
N VAL A 386 0.78 6.40 -9.21
CA VAL A 386 0.78 7.47 -10.21
C VAL A 386 -0.65 7.86 -10.53
N ASP A 387 -0.94 9.15 -10.52
CA ASP A 387 -2.21 9.71 -11.01
C ASP A 387 -2.12 9.88 -12.52
N VAL A 388 -2.75 8.98 -13.28
CA VAL A 388 -2.73 9.04 -14.76
C VAL A 388 -3.60 10.16 -15.32
N GLY A 389 -4.47 10.76 -14.51
CA GLY A 389 -5.31 11.89 -14.89
C GLY A 389 -4.64 13.26 -14.69
N ASN A 390 -3.47 13.29 -14.05
CA ASN A 390 -2.71 14.52 -13.78
C ASN A 390 -1.30 14.41 -14.37
N THR A 391 -0.96 15.33 -15.27
CA THR A 391 0.38 15.44 -15.86
C THR A 391 1.40 16.03 -14.91
N ASP A 392 0.95 16.83 -13.95
CA ASP A 392 1.83 17.66 -13.15
C ASP A 392 2.40 16.85 -11.98
N VAL A 393 3.71 16.81 -11.88
CA VAL A 393 4.45 16.41 -10.67
C VAL A 393 4.61 17.66 -9.82
N LYS A 394 3.59 17.96 -9.01
CA LYS A 394 3.53 19.17 -8.18
C LYS A 394 4.58 19.16 -7.07
N ASP A 395 4.94 20.40 -6.73
CA ASP A 395 5.97 20.82 -5.79
C ASP A 395 6.00 20.02 -4.46
N LEU A 396 7.15 19.36 -4.21
CA LEU A 396 7.46 18.50 -3.04
C LEU A 396 7.50 19.24 -1.68
N THR A 397 7.06 20.49 -1.65
CA THR A 397 7.52 21.54 -0.72
C THR A 397 6.61 21.81 0.45
N ARG A 398 5.61 20.97 0.73
CA ARG A 398 4.98 21.00 2.06
C ARG A 398 5.99 20.68 3.18
N LEU A 399 7.08 19.98 2.86
CA LEU A 399 8.18 19.68 3.79
C LEU A 399 9.34 20.69 3.72
N SER A 400 9.61 21.32 2.58
CA SER A 400 10.65 22.37 2.50
C SER A 400 10.21 23.69 3.14
N ALA A 401 8.90 23.94 3.22
CA ALA A 401 8.32 25.04 3.98
C ALA A 401 8.54 24.94 5.51
N LEU A 402 9.02 23.79 6.01
CA LEU A 402 9.36 23.62 7.42
C LEU A 402 10.74 24.24 7.68
N SER A 403 10.75 25.50 8.13
CA SER A 403 11.94 26.09 8.73
C SER A 403 12.18 25.49 10.11
N ALA A 404 13.45 25.21 10.42
CA ALA A 404 13.81 24.71 11.73
C ALA A 404 13.88 25.89 12.71
N CYS A 405 12.91 26.00 13.60
CA CYS A 405 12.92 27.06 14.63
C CYS A 405 13.79 26.64 15.81
N PHE A 406 15.12 26.75 15.66
CA PHE A 406 16.05 26.57 16.78
C PHE A 406 16.02 27.81 17.70
N PRO A 407 15.82 27.63 19.02
CA PRO A 407 15.87 28.76 19.95
C PRO A 407 17.31 29.27 20.13
N ASN A 408 17.45 30.56 20.44
CA ASN A 408 18.73 31.17 20.76
C ASN A 408 19.01 31.11 22.27
N PHE A 409 20.29 31.02 22.62
CA PHE A 409 20.72 31.13 24.01
C PHE A 409 20.88 32.60 24.42
N PRO A 410 20.43 32.98 25.63
CA PRO A 410 20.81 34.24 26.26
C PRO A 410 22.32 34.34 26.48
N SER A 411 22.83 35.58 26.53
CA SER A 411 24.24 35.84 26.85
C SER A 411 24.58 35.54 28.32
N THR A 412 23.60 35.62 29.22
CA THR A 412 23.75 35.29 30.63
C THR A 412 23.69 33.78 30.86
N VAL A 413 24.47 33.27 31.81
CA VAL A 413 24.44 31.86 32.20
C VAL A 413 23.31 31.63 33.20
N ASN A 414 22.38 30.75 32.85
CA ASN A 414 21.31 30.28 33.71
C ASN A 414 21.16 28.77 33.50
N LEU A 415 21.76 27.97 34.37
CA LEU A 415 21.89 26.52 34.19
C LEU A 415 20.55 25.80 33.95
N ALA A 416 19.47 26.27 34.58
CA ALA A 416 18.15 25.66 34.43
C ALA A 416 17.50 26.00 33.07
N GLU A 417 17.58 27.27 32.68
CA GLU A 417 17.06 27.76 31.40
C GLU A 417 17.88 27.24 30.23
N ASP A 418 19.20 27.28 30.34
CA ASP A 418 20.15 26.78 29.34
C ASP A 418 19.94 25.29 29.07
N ALA A 419 19.79 24.46 30.11
CA ALA A 419 19.47 23.04 29.94
C ALA A 419 18.11 22.82 29.24
N SER A 420 17.12 23.67 29.52
CA SER A 420 15.79 23.62 28.88
C SER A 420 15.84 24.03 27.40
N LEU A 421 16.58 25.09 27.08
CA LEU A 421 16.81 25.55 25.71
C LEU A 421 17.61 24.50 24.92
N ALA A 422 18.66 23.92 25.51
CA ALA A 422 19.43 22.85 24.90
C ALA A 422 18.58 21.59 24.62
N LYS A 423 17.66 21.22 25.54
CA LYS A 423 16.69 20.15 25.31
C LYS A 423 15.80 20.46 24.10
N THR A 424 15.34 21.71 23.99
CA THR A 424 14.53 22.18 22.86
C THR A 424 15.31 22.13 21.54
N CYS A 425 16.55 22.62 21.51
CA CYS A 425 17.44 22.50 20.35
C CYS A 425 17.63 21.04 19.93
N CYS A 426 17.89 20.14 20.88
CA CYS A 426 18.03 18.71 20.62
C CYS A 426 16.74 18.12 20.03
N SER A 427 15.58 18.50 20.57
CA SER A 427 14.27 18.05 20.08
C SER A 427 13.99 18.50 18.65
N VAL A 428 14.27 19.77 18.34
CA VAL A 428 14.16 20.32 16.97
C VAL A 428 15.15 19.60 16.04
N ALA A 429 16.37 19.29 16.51
CA ALA A 429 17.37 18.57 15.72
C ALA A 429 16.91 17.15 15.33
N HIS A 430 16.29 16.40 16.26
CA HIS A 430 15.69 15.10 15.94
C HIS A 430 14.53 15.24 14.94
N ALA A 431 13.69 16.27 15.07
CA ALA A 431 12.62 16.55 14.10
C ALA A 431 13.18 16.85 12.70
N VAL A 432 14.22 17.70 12.60
CA VAL A 432 14.90 18.00 11.35
C VAL A 432 15.53 16.75 10.73
N LYS A 433 16.19 15.90 11.54
CA LYS A 433 16.74 14.62 11.06
C LYS A 433 15.65 13.73 10.45
N ARG A 434 14.48 13.61 11.09
CA ARG A 434 13.35 12.83 10.51
C ARG A 434 12.88 13.40 9.17
N ILE A 435 12.82 14.73 9.04
CA ILE A 435 12.50 15.39 7.76
C ILE A 435 13.56 15.08 6.71
N ILE A 436 14.86 15.16 7.05
CA ILE A 436 15.97 14.81 6.14
C ILE A 436 15.85 13.36 5.67
N VAL A 437 15.63 12.40 6.58
CA VAL A 437 15.45 10.98 6.22
C VAL A 437 14.30 10.81 5.23
N LYS A 438 13.18 11.49 5.47
CA LYS A 438 12.01 11.46 4.57
C LYS A 438 12.33 12.07 3.20
N LEU A 439 12.99 13.22 3.15
CA LEU A 439 13.39 13.88 1.90
C LEU A 439 14.35 13.01 1.07
N VAL A 440 15.37 12.43 1.71
CA VAL A 440 16.32 11.52 1.05
C VAL A 440 15.59 10.34 0.43
N ARG A 441 14.67 9.73 1.18
CA ARG A 441 13.88 8.59 0.70
C ARG A 441 12.91 8.99 -0.43
N SER A 442 12.17 10.08 -0.27
CA SER A 442 11.30 10.63 -1.34
C SER A 442 12.09 10.88 -2.62
N ARG A 443 13.27 11.52 -2.53
CA ARG A 443 14.14 11.74 -3.69
C ARG A 443 14.55 10.42 -4.34
N ASN A 444 14.99 9.43 -3.57
CA ASN A 444 15.36 8.13 -4.13
C ASN A 444 14.18 7.45 -4.86
N HIS A 445 12.97 7.52 -4.30
CA HIS A 445 11.77 7.01 -4.95
C HIS A 445 11.45 7.74 -6.25
N LEU A 446 11.49 9.09 -6.26
CA LEU A 446 11.33 9.88 -7.49
C LEU A 446 12.32 9.46 -8.57
N MET A 447 13.60 9.30 -8.19
CA MET A 447 14.64 8.93 -9.14
C MET A 447 14.49 7.51 -9.71
N SER A 448 13.76 6.63 -9.02
CA SER A 448 13.49 5.25 -9.46
C SER A 448 12.22 5.12 -10.32
N CYS A 449 11.30 6.09 -10.24
CA CYS A 449 10.00 6.01 -10.93
C CYS A 449 10.13 5.87 -12.46
N PRO A 450 11.04 6.58 -13.15
CA PRO A 450 11.20 6.46 -14.60
C PRO A 450 11.59 5.06 -15.09
N GLU A 451 12.46 4.36 -14.35
CA GLU A 451 12.85 2.99 -14.67
C GLU A 451 11.64 2.05 -14.59
N VAL A 452 10.84 2.20 -13.54
CA VAL A 452 9.63 1.41 -13.29
C VAL A 452 8.58 1.66 -14.38
N LEU A 453 8.29 2.93 -14.69
CA LEU A 453 7.32 3.30 -15.71
C LEU A 453 7.77 2.86 -17.10
N THR A 454 9.04 3.03 -17.45
CA THR A 454 9.60 2.60 -18.74
C THR A 454 9.51 1.10 -18.90
N SER A 455 9.76 0.33 -17.83
CA SER A 455 9.60 -1.12 -17.83
C SER A 455 8.16 -1.55 -18.11
N LEU A 456 7.18 -0.91 -17.47
CA LEU A 456 5.76 -1.18 -17.68
C LEU A 456 5.33 -0.86 -19.12
N SER A 457 5.71 0.31 -19.65
CA SER A 457 5.40 0.68 -21.03
C SER A 457 6.05 -0.26 -22.04
N ARG A 458 7.26 -0.78 -21.74
CA ARG A 458 7.93 -1.77 -22.59
C ARG A 458 7.17 -3.09 -22.63
N GLU A 459 6.63 -3.54 -21.51
CA GLU A 459 5.79 -4.75 -21.46
C GLU A 459 4.47 -4.54 -22.24
N HIS A 460 3.80 -3.41 -22.02
CA HIS A 460 2.54 -3.07 -22.69
C HIS A 460 2.73 -2.96 -24.21
N ILE A 461 3.74 -2.22 -24.69
CA ILE A 461 3.99 -2.10 -26.13
C ILE A 461 4.42 -3.42 -26.76
N SER A 462 5.12 -4.30 -26.02
CA SER A 462 5.47 -5.65 -26.51
C SER A 462 4.22 -6.50 -26.70
N LYS A 463 3.27 -6.47 -25.75
CA LYS A 463 1.95 -7.12 -25.89
C LYS A 463 1.20 -6.56 -27.11
N LEU A 464 1.17 -5.23 -27.30
CA LEU A 464 0.52 -4.60 -28.45
C LEU A 464 1.16 -4.99 -29.79
N TYR A 465 2.49 -4.98 -29.85
CA TYR A 465 3.23 -5.36 -31.05
C TYR A 465 2.95 -6.81 -31.44
N SER A 466 2.98 -7.73 -30.46
CA SER A 466 2.65 -9.15 -30.70
C SER A 466 1.21 -9.34 -31.21
N GLY A 467 0.24 -8.66 -30.61
CA GLY A 467 -1.16 -8.70 -31.07
C GLY A 467 -1.35 -8.08 -32.47
N CYS A 468 -0.57 -7.07 -32.83
CA CYS A 468 -0.57 -6.50 -34.16
C CYS A 468 0.03 -7.46 -35.21
N GLU A 469 1.11 -8.17 -34.88
CA GLU A 469 1.68 -9.19 -35.76
C GLU A 469 0.70 -10.33 -36.01
N ASP A 470 -0.02 -10.78 -34.99
CA ASP A 470 -1.07 -11.77 -35.14
C ASP A 470 -2.24 -11.26 -36.00
N LEU A 471 -2.61 -9.99 -35.88
CA LEU A 471 -3.61 -9.36 -36.73
C LEU A 471 -3.18 -9.32 -38.20
N LYS A 472 -1.90 -9.00 -38.48
CA LYS A 472 -1.35 -9.03 -39.84
C LYS A 472 -1.45 -10.42 -40.46
N LYS A 473 -1.02 -11.46 -39.74
CA LYS A 473 -1.10 -12.85 -40.21
C LYS A 473 -2.54 -13.22 -40.57
N LYS A 474 -3.51 -12.89 -39.71
CA LYS A 474 -4.93 -13.12 -40.00
C LYS A 474 -5.42 -12.33 -41.22
N ALA A 475 -4.96 -11.10 -41.42
CA ALA A 475 -5.32 -10.31 -42.59
C ALA A 475 -4.74 -10.90 -43.89
N GLU A 476 -3.54 -11.47 -43.84
CA GLU A 476 -2.92 -12.19 -44.97
C GLU A 476 -3.69 -13.48 -45.30
N GLU A 477 -4.10 -14.26 -44.30
CA GLU A 477 -4.96 -15.43 -44.49
C GLU A 477 -6.27 -15.09 -45.20
N ILE A 478 -6.94 -14.01 -44.76
CA ILE A 478 -8.13 -13.49 -45.43
C ILE A 478 -7.85 -13.10 -46.88
N HIS A 479 -6.71 -12.45 -47.13
CA HIS A 479 -6.30 -12.08 -48.48
C HIS A 479 -6.15 -13.30 -49.38
N HIS A 480 -5.56 -14.40 -48.87
CA HIS A 480 -5.44 -15.65 -49.60
C HIS A 480 -6.80 -16.29 -49.91
N ILE A 481 -7.73 -16.29 -48.96
CA ILE A 481 -9.10 -16.81 -49.16
C ILE A 481 -9.81 -16.03 -50.27
N ILE A 482 -9.76 -14.69 -50.22
CA ILE A 482 -10.44 -13.84 -51.22
C ILE A 482 -9.83 -14.02 -52.61
N ASN A 483 -8.51 -14.13 -52.72
CA ASN A 483 -7.86 -14.42 -54.02
C ASN A 483 -8.28 -15.78 -54.58
N ARG A 484 -8.49 -16.79 -53.72
CA ARG A 484 -9.00 -18.11 -54.13
C ARG A 484 -10.44 -18.02 -54.64
N LEU A 485 -11.30 -17.26 -53.95
CA LEU A 485 -12.68 -17.00 -54.39
C LEU A 485 -12.71 -16.30 -55.75
N GLU A 486 -11.86 -15.29 -55.95
CA GLU A 486 -11.74 -14.57 -57.23
C GLU A 486 -11.24 -15.48 -58.35
N LYS A 487 -10.23 -16.32 -58.07
CA LYS A 487 -9.73 -17.30 -59.05
C LYS A 487 -10.82 -18.29 -59.45
N ASN A 488 -11.58 -18.81 -58.47
CA ASN A 488 -12.70 -19.72 -58.72
C ASN A 488 -13.76 -19.08 -59.61
N TYR A 489 -14.18 -17.85 -59.28
CA TYR A 489 -15.12 -17.10 -60.11
C TYR A 489 -14.62 -16.89 -61.54
N ASN A 490 -13.35 -16.48 -61.73
CA ASN A 490 -12.79 -16.24 -63.06
C ASN A 490 -12.79 -17.54 -63.90
N LEU A 491 -12.44 -18.67 -63.30
CA LEU A 491 -12.48 -19.97 -63.97
C LEU A 491 -13.90 -20.39 -64.37
N VAL A 492 -14.88 -20.19 -63.49
CA VAL A 492 -16.30 -20.48 -63.78
C VAL A 492 -16.82 -19.56 -64.90
N SER A 493 -16.46 -18.28 -64.87
CA SER A 493 -16.83 -17.31 -65.91
C SER A 493 -16.19 -17.62 -67.26
N GLU A 494 -14.90 -17.96 -67.29
CA GLU A 494 -14.18 -18.34 -68.52
C GLU A 494 -14.76 -19.61 -69.12
N PHE A 495 -15.04 -20.62 -68.29
CA PHE A 495 -15.68 -21.86 -68.70
C PHE A 495 -17.05 -21.62 -69.36
N LEU A 496 -17.88 -20.76 -68.76
CA LEU A 496 -19.20 -20.43 -69.29
C LEU A 496 -19.13 -19.58 -70.58
N SER A 497 -18.07 -18.78 -70.77
CA SER A 497 -17.86 -18.01 -72.00
C SER A 497 -17.60 -18.87 -73.24
N LEU A 498 -17.15 -20.12 -73.03
CA LEU A 498 -16.86 -21.12 -74.06
C LEU A 498 -18.09 -22.00 -74.41
N TRP A 499 -19.20 -21.85 -73.69
CA TRP A 499 -20.44 -22.61 -73.90
C TRP A 499 -21.40 -21.82 -74.81
N SER A 500 -22.01 -22.48 -75.80
CA SER A 500 -22.76 -21.83 -76.89
C SER A 500 -24.13 -21.28 -76.52
N ASP A 501 -24.69 -21.64 -75.37
CA ASP A 501 -26.04 -21.28 -74.94
C ASP A 501 -25.99 -20.51 -73.61
N LYS A 502 -25.91 -19.18 -73.69
CA LYS A 502 -25.53 -18.29 -72.57
C LYS A 502 -26.60 -18.13 -71.49
N ASN A 503 -27.86 -18.46 -71.77
CA ASN A 503 -29.00 -17.95 -71.00
C ASN A 503 -29.40 -18.78 -69.76
N HIS A 504 -28.81 -19.96 -69.51
CA HIS A 504 -29.29 -20.87 -68.46
C HIS A 504 -28.64 -20.72 -67.07
N CYS A 505 -27.52 -19.99 -66.93
CA CYS A 505 -26.79 -19.86 -65.65
C CYS A 505 -26.40 -18.40 -65.32
N ASP A 506 -26.98 -17.42 -66.02
CA ASP A 506 -26.63 -16.00 -65.87
C ASP A 506 -26.98 -15.43 -64.48
N ASN A 507 -27.96 -16.01 -63.80
CA ASN A 507 -28.40 -15.53 -62.48
C ASN A 507 -27.42 -15.96 -61.38
N GLU A 508 -27.01 -17.23 -61.39
CA GLU A 508 -26.03 -17.81 -60.49
C GLU A 508 -24.66 -17.15 -60.68
N LEU A 509 -24.27 -16.88 -61.94
CA LEU A 509 -23.03 -16.17 -62.25
C LEU A 509 -23.05 -14.72 -61.75
N LYS A 510 -24.19 -14.01 -61.88
CA LYS A 510 -24.35 -12.66 -61.31
C LYS A 510 -24.28 -12.68 -59.78
N GLN A 511 -24.88 -13.66 -59.12
CA GLN A 511 -24.81 -13.80 -57.66
C GLN A 511 -23.37 -14.08 -57.19
N LEU A 512 -22.65 -14.96 -57.89
CA LEU A 512 -21.22 -15.22 -57.66
C LEU A 512 -20.37 -13.95 -57.85
N CYS A 513 -20.60 -13.21 -58.93
CA CYS A 513 -19.90 -11.96 -59.23
C CYS A 513 -20.11 -10.92 -58.12
N LEU A 514 -21.36 -10.72 -57.68
CA LEU A 514 -21.69 -9.79 -56.60
C LEU A 514 -21.00 -10.18 -55.30
N LEU A 515 -21.05 -11.46 -54.94
CA LEU A 515 -20.46 -11.98 -53.70
C LEU A 515 -18.94 -11.83 -53.68
N VAL A 516 -18.25 -12.16 -54.78
CA VAL A 516 -16.79 -11.95 -54.90
C VAL A 516 -16.43 -10.46 -54.89
N SER A 517 -17.22 -9.61 -55.56
CA SER A 517 -17.00 -8.17 -55.61
C SER A 517 -17.14 -7.51 -54.23
N GLU A 518 -18.17 -7.90 -53.48
CA GLU A 518 -18.41 -7.45 -52.10
C GLU A 518 -17.24 -7.84 -51.19
N LYS A 519 -16.78 -9.10 -51.26
CA LYS A 519 -15.64 -9.57 -50.45
C LYS A 519 -14.31 -8.92 -50.87
N LYS A 520 -14.14 -8.57 -52.15
CA LYS A 520 -12.98 -7.82 -52.64
C LYS A 520 -12.94 -6.38 -52.12
N GLN A 521 -14.08 -5.71 -51.95
CA GLN A 521 -14.15 -4.41 -51.28
C GLN A 521 -13.77 -4.53 -49.79
N LEU A 522 -14.23 -5.58 -49.11
CA LEU A 522 -13.89 -5.86 -47.71
C LEU A 522 -12.38 -6.05 -47.49
N LYS A 523 -11.69 -6.73 -48.41
CA LYS A 523 -10.23 -6.88 -48.41
C LYS A 523 -9.50 -5.53 -48.35
N GLU A 524 -9.91 -4.57 -49.19
CA GLU A 524 -9.27 -3.26 -49.23
C GLU A 524 -9.58 -2.44 -47.96
N GLN A 525 -10.81 -2.54 -47.44
CA GLN A 525 -11.19 -1.91 -46.17
C GLN A 525 -10.36 -2.43 -44.97
N ILE A 526 -10.09 -3.73 -44.91
CA ILE A 526 -9.22 -4.32 -43.88
C ILE A 526 -7.80 -3.77 -44.02
N ARG A 527 -7.25 -3.79 -45.24
CA ARG A 527 -5.90 -3.30 -45.52
C ARG A 527 -5.72 -1.83 -45.13
N GLN A 528 -6.69 -0.98 -45.45
CA GLN A 528 -6.70 0.44 -45.12
C GLN A 528 -6.70 0.71 -43.61
N LYS A 529 -7.15 -0.24 -42.77
CA LYS A 529 -7.15 -0.11 -41.31
C LYS A 529 -5.93 -0.75 -40.64
N VAL A 530 -5.50 -1.93 -41.09
CA VAL A 530 -4.40 -2.68 -40.48
C VAL A 530 -3.04 -2.01 -40.71
N ILE A 531 -2.81 -1.45 -41.90
CA ILE A 531 -1.51 -0.82 -42.23
C ILE A 531 -1.23 0.41 -41.35
N PRO A 532 -2.12 1.42 -41.25
CA PRO A 532 -1.87 2.58 -40.39
C PRO A 532 -1.69 2.19 -38.91
N LEU A 533 -2.52 1.26 -38.42
CA LEU A 533 -2.42 0.76 -37.06
C LEU A 533 -1.06 0.11 -36.78
N SER A 534 -0.61 -0.77 -37.70
CA SER A 534 0.70 -1.39 -37.57
C SER A 534 1.84 -0.39 -37.62
N ASN A 535 1.76 0.63 -38.48
CA ASN A 535 2.82 1.62 -38.57
C ASN A 535 2.89 2.45 -37.28
N ALA A 536 1.74 2.85 -36.74
CA ALA A 536 1.66 3.57 -35.47
C ALA A 536 2.23 2.75 -34.30
N ILE A 537 1.87 1.47 -34.18
CA ILE A 537 2.41 0.56 -33.16
C ILE A 537 3.92 0.36 -33.35
N GLY A 538 4.38 0.19 -34.59
CA GLY A 538 5.80 0.00 -34.91
C GLY A 538 6.67 1.20 -34.52
N ILE A 539 6.23 2.42 -34.84
CA ILE A 539 6.93 3.66 -34.47
C ILE A 539 7.05 3.78 -32.94
N LEU A 540 5.97 3.48 -32.21
CA LEU A 540 5.99 3.53 -30.75
C LEU A 540 6.83 2.42 -30.13
N TYR A 541 6.79 1.22 -30.70
CA TYR A 541 7.63 0.10 -30.28
C TYR A 541 9.12 0.45 -30.40
N GLU A 542 9.54 1.04 -31.53
CA GLU A 542 10.91 1.51 -31.69
C GLU A 542 11.27 2.57 -30.64
N LYS A 543 10.43 3.59 -30.46
CA LYS A 543 10.66 4.68 -29.49
C LYS A 543 10.86 4.18 -28.04
N ILE A 544 10.07 3.20 -27.60
CA ILE A 544 10.12 2.69 -26.22
C ILE A 544 11.25 1.65 -26.05
N THR A 545 11.52 0.85 -27.08
CA THR A 545 12.48 -0.26 -27.00
C THR A 545 13.92 0.20 -27.27
N SER A 546 14.12 1.28 -28.03
CA SER A 546 15.44 1.88 -28.31
C SER A 546 16.15 2.46 -27.09
N SER A 547 15.57 2.35 -25.89
CA SER A 547 16.06 2.94 -24.64
C SER A 547 16.17 4.47 -24.69
N THR A 548 15.54 5.13 -25.67
CA THR A 548 15.61 6.59 -25.82
C THR A 548 15.04 7.30 -24.59
N LEU A 549 13.85 6.90 -24.12
CA LEU A 549 13.23 7.47 -22.90
C LEU A 549 14.09 7.27 -21.66
N GLN A 550 14.78 6.12 -21.56
CA GLN A 550 15.67 5.81 -20.46
C GLN A 550 16.94 6.68 -20.51
N TYR A 551 17.50 6.87 -21.70
CA TYR A 551 18.67 7.72 -21.92
C TYR A 551 18.37 9.20 -21.65
N GLU A 552 17.21 9.70 -22.12
CA GLU A 552 16.73 11.07 -21.83
C GLU A 552 16.64 11.30 -20.32
N TRP A 553 16.08 10.34 -19.59
CA TRP A 553 16.05 10.38 -18.13
C TRP A 553 17.45 10.38 -17.52
N GLU A 554 18.35 9.47 -17.93
CA GLU A 554 19.70 9.36 -17.37
C GLU A 554 20.52 10.65 -17.54
N GLN A 555 20.38 11.34 -18.66
CA GLN A 555 21.03 12.63 -18.90
C GLN A 555 20.47 13.72 -17.95
N ALA A 556 19.15 13.83 -17.85
CA ALA A 556 18.54 14.85 -16.99
C ALA A 556 18.76 14.55 -15.48
N ALA A 557 18.74 13.28 -15.11
CA ALA A 557 19.00 12.79 -13.77
C ALA A 557 20.44 13.06 -13.30
N ALA A 558 21.41 13.14 -14.22
CA ALA A 558 22.82 13.40 -13.89
C ALA A 558 23.05 14.78 -13.27
N GLU A 559 22.17 15.75 -13.56
CA GLU A 559 22.24 17.11 -12.98
C GLU A 559 21.70 17.17 -11.54
N CYS A 560 20.99 16.13 -11.09
CA CYS A 560 20.36 16.10 -9.77
C CYS A 560 21.38 15.84 -8.66
N THR A 561 21.40 16.72 -7.64
CA THR A 561 22.29 16.61 -6.49
C THR A 561 22.16 15.25 -5.78
N ASN A 562 23.29 14.60 -5.49
CA ASN A 562 23.32 13.34 -4.73
C ASN A 562 23.25 13.58 -3.21
N LEU A 563 22.37 12.83 -2.54
CA LEU A 563 22.12 12.90 -1.10
C LEU A 563 22.77 11.75 -0.30
N THR A 564 23.65 10.97 -0.92
CA THR A 564 24.43 9.94 -0.21
C THR A 564 25.21 10.57 0.96
N GLY A 565 25.13 9.95 2.14
CA GLY A 565 25.80 10.44 3.35
C GLY A 565 25.03 11.51 4.14
N CYS A 566 23.95 12.08 3.61
CA CYS A 566 23.23 13.17 4.28
C CYS A 566 22.57 12.74 5.60
N VAL A 567 22.06 11.51 5.67
CA VAL A 567 21.42 10.98 6.89
C VAL A 567 22.46 10.79 8.00
N GLU A 568 23.64 10.29 7.65
CA GLU A 568 24.77 10.05 8.56
C GLU A 568 25.36 11.37 9.08
N ILE A 569 25.44 12.40 8.22
CA ILE A 569 25.85 13.75 8.62
C ILE A 569 24.81 14.35 9.59
N ALA A 570 23.52 14.26 9.26
CA ALA A 570 22.46 14.77 10.14
C ALA A 570 22.48 14.07 11.50
N ASP A 571 22.67 12.76 11.51
CA ASP A 571 22.80 11.95 12.72
C ASP A 571 24.03 12.35 13.56
N THR A 572 25.17 12.66 12.92
CA THR A 572 26.36 13.18 13.60
C THR A 572 26.09 14.54 14.27
N TYR A 573 25.36 15.45 13.60
CA TYR A 573 24.97 16.73 14.17
C TYR A 573 24.01 16.57 15.36
N VAL A 574 23.00 15.69 15.24
CA VAL A 574 22.07 15.39 16.33
C VAL A 574 22.82 14.82 17.53
N ARG A 575 23.73 13.85 17.34
CA ARG A 575 24.55 13.29 18.42
C ARG A 575 25.41 14.34 19.10
N THR A 576 25.98 15.27 18.34
CA THR A 576 26.77 16.39 18.87
C THR A 576 25.93 17.28 19.77
N ILE A 577 24.75 17.70 19.30
CA ILE A 577 23.81 18.54 20.07
C ILE A 577 23.34 17.79 21.33
N ARG A 578 23.06 16.49 21.22
CA ARG A 578 22.64 15.65 22.34
C ARG A 578 23.73 15.54 23.41
N GLY A 579 24.99 15.35 23.01
CA GLY A 579 26.12 15.34 23.94
C GLY A 579 26.27 16.66 24.70
N SER A 580 26.08 17.80 24.02
CA SER A 580 26.08 19.12 24.65
C SER A 580 24.90 19.31 25.62
N TRP A 581 23.70 18.87 25.25
CA TRP A 581 22.54 18.89 26.16
C TRP A 581 22.78 18.05 27.43
N GLN A 582 23.34 16.84 27.29
CA GLN A 582 23.68 16.00 28.45
C GLN A 582 24.70 16.67 29.39
N SER A 583 25.64 17.44 28.84
CA SER A 583 26.54 18.28 29.65
C SER A 583 25.77 19.32 30.44
N PHE A 584 24.82 20.02 29.84
CA PHE A 584 24.01 21.03 30.54
C PHE A 584 23.11 20.44 31.63
N VAL A 585 22.62 19.21 31.43
CA VAL A 585 21.90 18.48 32.48
C VAL A 585 22.82 18.18 33.67
N ARG A 586 24.09 17.80 33.43
CA ARG A 586 25.07 17.63 34.52
C ARG A 586 25.36 18.94 35.23
N ASP A 587 25.58 20.02 34.49
CA ASP A 587 25.86 21.36 35.05
C ASP A 587 24.70 21.85 35.93
N LYS A 588 23.46 21.70 35.44
CA LYS A 588 22.24 22.00 36.20
C LYS A 588 22.17 21.23 37.52
N ASN A 589 22.56 19.95 37.51
CA ASN A 589 22.55 19.12 38.71
C ASN A 589 23.65 19.50 39.71
N SER A 590 24.79 20.04 39.24
CA SER A 590 25.87 20.57 40.09
C SER A 590 25.51 21.87 40.81
N ARG A 591 24.46 22.58 40.37
CA ARG A 591 23.91 23.84 40.92
C ARG A 591 24.82 25.08 40.85
N ALA A 592 26.13 24.91 40.81
CA ALA A 592 27.12 25.98 40.64
C ALA A 592 28.30 25.49 39.79
N LEU A 593 28.91 26.39 39.02
CA LEU A 593 30.04 26.13 38.14
C LEU A 593 31.29 26.89 38.61
N SER A 594 32.48 26.32 38.38
CA SER A 594 33.73 27.08 38.50
C SER A 594 33.88 28.06 37.35
N ILE A 595 34.79 29.03 37.45
CA ILE A 595 35.08 29.99 36.36
C ILE A 595 35.50 29.27 35.08
N HIS A 596 36.23 28.15 35.20
CA HIS A 596 36.62 27.34 34.04
C HIS A 596 35.44 26.58 33.44
N ASP A 597 34.57 26.01 34.27
CA ASP A 597 33.38 25.29 33.82
C ASP A 597 32.36 26.24 33.19
N GLU A 598 32.23 27.47 33.69
CA GLU A 598 31.36 28.51 33.09
C GLU A 598 31.85 28.90 31.69
N LYS A 599 33.16 29.01 31.47
CA LYS A 599 33.72 29.23 30.13
C LYS A 599 33.42 28.05 29.20
N PHE A 600 33.59 26.82 29.68
CA PHE A 600 33.28 25.62 28.92
C PHE A 600 31.78 25.54 28.59
N HIS A 601 30.92 25.87 29.54
CA HIS A 601 29.47 25.94 29.36
C HIS A 601 29.10 26.92 28.25
N ASN A 602 29.71 28.12 28.23
CA ASN A 602 29.51 29.09 27.15
C ASN A 602 30.03 28.61 25.79
N LEU A 603 31.15 27.88 25.73
CA LEU A 603 31.62 27.26 24.49
C LEU A 603 30.64 26.20 23.96
N GLU A 604 30.04 25.41 24.86
CA GLU A 604 29.02 24.43 24.49
C GLU A 604 27.73 25.10 23.97
N LYS A 605 27.33 26.29 24.49
CA LYS A 605 26.24 27.09 23.90
C LYS A 605 26.53 27.45 22.44
N ILE A 606 27.73 27.98 22.17
CA ILE A 606 28.17 28.36 20.82
C ILE A 606 28.19 27.14 19.89
N LYS A 607 28.69 26.01 20.38
CA LYS A 607 28.75 24.74 19.64
C LYS A 607 27.36 24.23 19.27
N ILE A 608 26.38 24.27 20.18
CA ILE A 608 24.98 23.92 19.87
C ILE A 608 24.47 24.82 18.75
N GLN A 609 24.59 26.14 18.88
CA GLN A 609 24.08 27.09 17.87
C GLN A 609 24.73 26.90 16.50
N TYR A 610 26.05 26.70 16.46
CA TYR A 610 26.78 26.43 15.23
C TYR A 610 26.31 25.13 14.55
N THR A 611 26.16 24.07 15.35
CA THR A 611 25.72 22.76 14.85
C THR A 611 24.27 22.80 14.36
N CYS A 612 23.39 23.53 15.06
CA CYS A 612 22.01 23.76 14.62
C CYS A 612 21.95 24.45 13.25
N LYS A 613 22.75 25.51 13.04
CA LYS A 613 22.84 26.20 11.74
C LYS A 613 23.35 25.28 10.62
N LYS A 614 24.32 24.41 10.92
CA LYS A 614 24.82 23.41 9.95
C LYS A 614 23.76 22.38 9.57
N LEU A 615 22.99 21.91 10.55
CA LEU A 615 21.89 20.98 10.33
C LEU A 615 20.75 21.64 9.52
N GLU A 616 20.43 22.89 9.80
CA GLU A 616 19.44 23.66 9.04
C GLU A 616 19.87 23.87 7.58
N SER A 617 21.13 24.24 7.34
CA SER A 617 21.66 24.35 5.97
C SER A 617 21.67 23.00 5.25
N LEU A 618 21.99 21.89 5.93
CA LEU A 618 21.88 20.55 5.34
C LEU A 618 20.44 20.22 4.90
N LEU A 619 19.44 20.58 5.70
CA LEU A 619 18.04 20.43 5.35
C LEU A 619 17.67 21.30 4.14
N GLN A 620 17.89 22.61 4.23
CA GLN A 620 17.36 23.59 3.28
C GLN A 620 18.19 23.68 2.00
N ASP A 621 19.52 23.83 2.12
CA ASP A 621 20.39 24.08 0.97
C ASP A 621 20.74 22.84 0.17
N ARG A 622 20.65 21.65 0.79
CA ARG A 622 21.03 20.39 0.14
C ARG A 622 19.84 19.47 -0.06
N CYS A 623 19.18 19.02 1.00
CA CYS A 623 18.14 18.00 0.89
C CYS A 623 16.88 18.52 0.17
N SER A 624 16.35 19.67 0.59
CA SER A 624 15.16 20.28 -0.03
C SER A 624 15.41 20.63 -1.50
N LYS A 625 16.54 21.29 -1.83
CA LYS A 625 16.87 21.65 -3.22
C LYS A 625 17.04 20.42 -4.11
N ALA A 626 17.70 19.36 -3.64
CA ALA A 626 17.87 18.14 -4.42
C ALA A 626 16.53 17.43 -4.73
N CYS A 627 15.57 17.48 -3.79
CA CYS A 627 14.22 16.96 -4.03
C CYS A 627 13.51 17.77 -5.11
N ILE A 628 13.50 19.11 -4.99
CA ILE A 628 12.88 20.01 -5.96
C ILE A 628 13.48 19.79 -7.37
N GLN A 629 14.81 19.68 -7.46
CA GLN A 629 15.50 19.35 -8.72
C GLN A 629 14.98 18.03 -9.31
N ALA A 630 14.92 16.95 -8.50
CA ALA A 630 14.41 15.66 -8.95
C ALA A 630 12.93 15.74 -9.40
N SER A 631 12.10 16.53 -8.71
CA SER A 631 10.70 16.77 -9.09
C SER A 631 10.58 17.40 -10.47
N ASN A 632 11.33 18.49 -10.69
CA ASN A 632 11.24 19.28 -11.92
C ASN A 632 11.70 18.47 -13.13
N VAL A 633 12.80 17.72 -12.96
CA VAL A 633 13.30 16.82 -14.01
C VAL A 633 12.31 15.69 -14.28
N LEU A 634 11.68 15.15 -13.24
CA LEU A 634 10.65 14.12 -13.39
C LEU A 634 9.40 14.65 -14.07
N ASP A 635 8.97 15.88 -13.78
CA ASP A 635 7.79 16.54 -14.37
C ASP A 635 7.91 16.66 -15.89
N GLU A 636 9.06 17.19 -16.35
CA GLU A 636 9.35 17.35 -17.78
C GLU A 636 9.39 16.00 -18.49
N TRP A 637 10.08 15.01 -17.92
CA TRP A 637 10.16 13.66 -18.48
C TRP A 637 8.80 12.94 -18.48
N TYR A 638 8.04 13.06 -17.39
CA TYR A 638 6.77 12.36 -17.20
C TYR A 638 5.71 12.85 -18.18
N SER A 639 5.69 14.14 -18.52
CA SER A 639 4.82 14.69 -19.56
C SER A 639 4.97 13.96 -20.90
N GLY A 640 6.22 13.69 -21.32
CA GLY A 640 6.51 12.91 -22.53
C GLY A 640 6.14 11.43 -22.40
N MET A 641 6.36 10.85 -21.23
CA MET A 641 5.99 9.47 -20.92
C MET A 641 4.48 9.25 -20.92
N GLN A 642 3.71 10.13 -20.28
CA GLN A 642 2.26 10.03 -20.22
C GLN A 642 1.62 10.15 -21.60
N ALA A 643 2.11 11.06 -22.46
CA ALA A 643 1.67 11.13 -23.85
C ALA A 643 1.88 9.79 -24.57
N THR A 644 3.01 9.12 -24.30
CA THR A 644 3.32 7.79 -24.84
C THR A 644 2.38 6.71 -24.27
N MET A 645 2.06 6.75 -22.98
CA MET A 645 1.12 5.81 -22.34
C MET A 645 -0.31 5.98 -22.86
N VAL A 646 -0.79 7.22 -23.03
CA VAL A 646 -2.11 7.51 -23.62
C VAL A 646 -2.18 6.99 -25.04
N GLN A 647 -1.14 7.19 -25.85
CA GLN A 647 -1.07 6.63 -27.19
C GLN A 647 -1.12 5.09 -27.19
N CYS A 648 -0.44 4.42 -26.26
CA CYS A 648 -0.52 2.97 -26.11
C CYS A 648 -1.94 2.51 -25.77
N ASN A 649 -2.65 3.22 -24.89
CA ASN A 649 -4.04 2.91 -24.54
C ASN A 649 -4.98 3.05 -25.73
N CYS A 650 -4.90 4.17 -26.47
CA CYS A 650 -5.71 4.37 -27.69
C CYS A 650 -5.47 3.26 -28.72
N LEU A 651 -4.20 2.89 -28.96
CA LEU A 651 -3.85 1.83 -29.89
C LEU A 651 -4.29 0.44 -29.40
N THR A 652 -4.38 0.22 -28.09
CA THR A 652 -4.94 -1.01 -27.52
C THR A 652 -6.42 -1.15 -27.87
N GLU A 653 -7.18 -0.07 -27.73
CA GLU A 653 -8.60 -0.05 -28.09
C GLU A 653 -8.80 -0.22 -29.60
N ASP A 654 -8.00 0.47 -30.42
CA ASP A 654 -8.04 0.34 -31.88
C ASP A 654 -7.67 -1.08 -32.34
N LEU A 655 -6.67 -1.71 -31.71
CA LEU A 655 -6.29 -3.09 -31.98
C LEU A 655 -7.40 -4.06 -31.62
N ALA A 656 -8.00 -3.93 -30.42
CA ALA A 656 -9.11 -4.77 -29.99
C ALA A 656 -10.33 -4.64 -30.92
N PHE A 657 -10.66 -3.40 -31.31
CA PHE A 657 -11.74 -3.11 -32.24
C PHE A 657 -11.48 -3.71 -33.63
N THR A 658 -10.27 -3.54 -34.16
CA THR A 658 -9.89 -4.07 -35.47
C THR A 658 -9.86 -5.61 -35.45
N HIS A 659 -9.34 -6.21 -34.39
CA HIS A 659 -9.34 -7.65 -34.20
C HIS A 659 -10.75 -8.24 -34.16
N LYS A 660 -11.68 -7.60 -33.43
CA LYS A 660 -13.10 -8.01 -33.41
C LYS A 660 -13.71 -7.99 -34.81
N ARG A 661 -13.55 -6.87 -35.53
CA ARG A 661 -14.06 -6.74 -36.91
C ARG A 661 -13.46 -7.76 -37.87
N LEU A 662 -12.17 -8.06 -37.72
CA LEU A 662 -11.49 -9.05 -38.55
C LEU A 662 -12.09 -10.44 -38.33
N ASN A 663 -12.36 -10.82 -37.08
CA ASN A 663 -13.02 -12.08 -36.77
C ASN A 663 -14.44 -12.16 -37.37
N ASP A 664 -15.21 -11.08 -37.32
CA ASP A 664 -16.54 -11.01 -37.95
C ASP A 664 -16.44 -11.22 -39.48
N TYR A 665 -15.41 -10.64 -40.12
CA TYR A 665 -15.16 -10.84 -41.55
C TYR A 665 -14.72 -12.26 -41.89
N VAL A 666 -13.89 -12.89 -41.06
CA VAL A 666 -13.51 -14.31 -41.24
C VAL A 666 -14.73 -15.21 -41.22
N LEU A 667 -15.68 -14.97 -40.31
CA LEU A 667 -16.95 -15.72 -40.26
C LEU A 667 -17.75 -15.55 -41.55
N GLY A 668 -17.97 -14.30 -42.01
CA GLY A 668 -18.70 -14.04 -43.26
C GLY A 668 -18.00 -14.54 -44.52
N LEU A 669 -16.66 -14.66 -44.51
CA LEU A 669 -15.89 -15.24 -45.61
C LEU A 669 -16.08 -16.76 -45.71
N ARG A 670 -16.22 -17.46 -44.58
CA ARG A 670 -16.50 -18.91 -44.58
C ARG A 670 -17.90 -19.23 -45.14
N GLU A 671 -18.88 -18.40 -44.81
CA GLU A 671 -20.22 -18.48 -45.40
C GLU A 671 -20.17 -18.24 -46.91
N ALA A 672 -19.40 -17.24 -47.34
CA ALA A 672 -19.15 -16.94 -48.75
C ALA A 672 -18.48 -18.12 -49.49
N GLU A 673 -17.44 -18.74 -48.95
CA GLU A 673 -16.81 -19.93 -49.54
C GLU A 673 -17.80 -21.08 -49.74
N THR A 674 -18.65 -21.33 -48.74
CA THR A 674 -19.69 -22.37 -48.82
C THR A 674 -20.70 -22.06 -49.92
N LYS A 675 -21.15 -20.81 -50.00
CA LYS A 675 -22.12 -20.36 -51.01
C LYS A 675 -21.54 -20.36 -52.42
N VAL A 676 -20.27 -19.98 -52.59
CA VAL A 676 -19.56 -20.09 -53.87
C VAL A 676 -19.46 -21.56 -54.31
N TYR A 677 -19.18 -22.47 -53.38
CA TYR A 677 -19.17 -23.90 -53.68
C TYR A 677 -20.53 -24.42 -54.15
N GLU A 678 -21.61 -24.08 -53.44
CA GLU A 678 -22.98 -24.47 -53.78
C GLU A 678 -23.41 -23.93 -55.16
N LEU A 679 -23.19 -22.62 -55.42
CA LEU A 679 -23.51 -22.00 -56.70
C LEU A 679 -22.71 -22.62 -57.85
N SER A 680 -21.41 -22.89 -57.65
CA SER A 680 -20.59 -23.58 -58.64
C SER A 680 -21.09 -25.00 -58.93
N MET A 681 -21.57 -25.73 -57.91
CA MET A 681 -22.17 -27.05 -58.08
C MET A 681 -23.51 -26.99 -58.84
N GLN A 682 -24.34 -25.98 -58.56
CA GLN A 682 -25.60 -25.75 -59.27
C GLN A 682 -25.34 -25.45 -60.75
N ILE A 683 -24.42 -24.56 -61.08
CA ILE A 683 -24.00 -24.28 -62.47
C ILE A 683 -23.58 -25.57 -63.18
N VAL A 684 -22.73 -26.39 -62.55
CA VAL A 684 -22.30 -27.68 -63.13
C VAL A 684 -23.48 -28.63 -63.34
N SER A 685 -24.46 -28.65 -62.44
CA SER A 685 -25.65 -29.50 -62.56
C SER A 685 -26.60 -29.04 -63.68
N SER A 686 -26.82 -27.73 -63.80
CA SER A 686 -27.66 -27.13 -64.85
C SER A 686 -27.07 -27.38 -66.24
N LEU A 687 -25.75 -27.27 -66.39
CA LEU A 687 -25.04 -27.59 -67.64
C LEU A 687 -25.10 -29.08 -68.01
N LYS A 688 -25.10 -29.98 -67.02
CA LYS A 688 -25.32 -31.43 -67.27
C LYS A 688 -26.74 -31.72 -67.74
N SER A 689 -27.73 -31.00 -67.21
CA SER A 689 -29.14 -31.17 -67.59
C SER A 689 -29.45 -30.63 -69.00
N SER A 690 -28.81 -29.52 -69.42
CA SER A 690 -28.97 -28.99 -70.78
C SER A 690 -28.30 -29.88 -71.83
N ALA A 691 -27.11 -30.44 -71.54
CA ALA A 691 -26.44 -31.42 -72.40
C ALA A 691 -27.22 -32.75 -72.55
N GLY A 692 -28.07 -33.10 -71.57
CA GLY A 692 -28.94 -34.28 -71.63
C GLY A 692 -30.20 -34.08 -72.49
N SER A 693 -30.61 -32.84 -72.77
CA SER A 693 -31.84 -32.53 -73.50
C SER A 693 -31.70 -32.66 -75.03
N GLU A 694 -30.49 -32.62 -75.59
CA GLU A 694 -30.24 -32.89 -77.02
C GLU A 694 -30.17 -34.40 -77.36
N SER A 695 -30.09 -35.30 -76.37
CA SER A 695 -29.98 -36.74 -76.61
C SER A 695 -31.32 -37.48 -76.74
N ASN A 696 -32.47 -36.82 -76.48
CA ASN A 696 -33.78 -37.49 -76.45
C ASN A 696 -34.67 -37.22 -77.68
N THR A 697 -34.22 -36.46 -78.68
CA THR A 697 -34.98 -36.21 -79.92
C THR A 697 -34.47 -37.02 -81.12
N ILE A 698 -33.45 -37.86 -80.95
CA ILE A 698 -32.90 -38.75 -81.99
C ILE A 698 -32.95 -40.20 -81.51
N ARG A 699 -34.17 -40.74 -81.28
CA ARG A 699 -34.34 -42.19 -81.07
C ARG A 699 -35.73 -42.74 -81.39
N GLN A 700 -36.41 -42.19 -82.40
CA GLN A 700 -37.48 -42.89 -83.15
C GLN A 700 -37.34 -42.37 -84.58
N MET A 701 -36.91 -43.14 -85.58
CA MET A 701 -37.71 -44.12 -86.32
C MET A 701 -36.81 -45.09 -87.13
N SER A 702 -37.25 -46.33 -87.27
CA SER A 702 -36.71 -47.39 -88.13
C SER A 702 -37.33 -47.39 -89.54
N PRO A 703 -36.72 -48.07 -90.54
CA PRO A 703 -36.68 -47.63 -91.93
C PRO A 703 -37.67 -48.36 -92.86
N SER A 704 -38.28 -47.62 -93.80
CA SER A 704 -38.78 -48.21 -95.06
C SER A 704 -39.09 -47.15 -96.13
N GLN A 705 -38.47 -47.36 -97.30
CA GLN A 705 -38.91 -47.00 -98.66
C GLN A 705 -38.49 -45.64 -99.30
N LEU A 706 -37.63 -45.83 -100.33
CA LEU A 706 -37.19 -45.02 -101.50
C LEU A 706 -38.33 -44.34 -102.32
N PRO A 707 -38.13 -43.59 -103.45
CA PRO A 707 -36.91 -43.28 -104.27
C PRO A 707 -36.80 -41.83 -104.88
N THR A 708 -35.77 -41.64 -105.74
CA THR A 708 -35.74 -40.87 -107.03
C THR A 708 -35.37 -39.38 -107.10
N GLU A 709 -34.84 -39.00 -108.27
CA GLU A 709 -33.92 -37.92 -108.63
C GLU A 709 -34.46 -36.45 -108.64
N LEU A 710 -33.51 -35.51 -108.43
CA LEU A 710 -33.33 -34.06 -108.76
C LEU A 710 -34.47 -33.21 -109.40
N PRO A 711 -34.56 -31.84 -109.23
CA PRO A 711 -33.46 -30.86 -109.00
C PRO A 711 -33.74 -29.62 -108.10
N LYS A 712 -32.64 -28.88 -107.80
CA LYS A 712 -32.44 -27.41 -107.59
C LYS A 712 -33.55 -26.55 -106.93
N VAL A 713 -33.16 -25.78 -105.89
CA VAL A 713 -32.97 -24.30 -105.92
C VAL A 713 -32.96 -23.70 -104.48
N LEU A 714 -31.86 -22.97 -104.19
CA LEU A 714 -31.64 -21.86 -103.23
C LEU A 714 -31.44 -22.09 -101.70
N ASN A 715 -30.15 -21.94 -101.35
CA ASN A 715 -29.59 -21.04 -100.35
C ASN A 715 -29.80 -21.27 -98.83
N GLY A 716 -28.72 -21.76 -98.21
CA GLY A 716 -27.95 -20.93 -97.28
C GLY A 716 -28.26 -21.07 -95.77
N ALA A 717 -27.71 -22.10 -95.13
CA ALA A 717 -27.31 -22.05 -93.72
C ALA A 717 -26.26 -23.13 -93.45
N SER A 718 -24.98 -22.76 -93.53
CA SER A 718 -23.86 -23.63 -93.17
C SER A 718 -23.67 -23.65 -91.65
N HIS A 719 -23.74 -24.86 -91.09
CA HIS A 719 -23.14 -25.21 -89.81
C HIS A 719 -21.71 -24.66 -89.70
N LYS A 720 -21.43 -23.85 -88.67
CA LYS A 720 -20.05 -23.62 -88.22
C LYS A 720 -19.71 -24.60 -87.11
N LYS A 721 -18.95 -25.63 -87.48
CA LYS A 721 -18.16 -26.48 -86.58
C LYS A 721 -17.22 -25.59 -85.75
N LEU A 722 -17.13 -25.86 -84.45
CA LEU A 722 -16.02 -25.42 -83.60
C LEU A 722 -14.68 -25.91 -84.20
N ASN A 723 -13.68 -25.04 -84.17
CA ASN A 723 -12.36 -25.30 -84.74
C ASN A 723 -11.61 -26.34 -83.88
N GLY A 724 -10.86 -27.28 -84.47
CA GLY A 724 -10.21 -28.39 -83.74
C GLY A 724 -9.17 -27.97 -82.67
N SER A 725 -8.70 -26.72 -82.73
CA SER A 725 -7.88 -26.09 -81.67
C SER A 725 -8.71 -25.73 -80.42
N SER A 726 -9.96 -25.29 -80.61
CA SER A 726 -10.86 -24.88 -79.52
C SER A 726 -11.37 -26.07 -78.71
N GLU A 727 -11.62 -27.22 -79.32
CA GLU A 727 -12.05 -28.44 -78.61
C GLU A 727 -10.92 -29.05 -77.76
N LYS A 728 -9.68 -28.98 -78.26
CA LYS A 728 -8.49 -29.44 -77.52
C LYS A 728 -8.17 -28.51 -76.33
N ASN A 729 -8.34 -27.19 -76.52
CA ASN A 729 -8.26 -26.21 -75.44
C ASN A 729 -9.39 -26.37 -74.42
N LEU A 730 -10.64 -26.62 -74.85
CA LEU A 730 -11.76 -26.90 -73.96
C LEU A 730 -11.52 -28.16 -73.12
N ARG A 731 -11.00 -29.24 -73.71
CA ARG A 731 -10.65 -30.45 -72.96
C ARG A 731 -9.49 -30.21 -71.98
N ALA A 732 -8.47 -29.45 -72.38
CA ALA A 732 -7.37 -29.08 -71.49
C ALA A 732 -7.84 -28.18 -70.34
N LEU A 733 -8.71 -27.20 -70.61
CA LEU A 733 -9.27 -26.30 -69.59
C LEU A 733 -10.21 -27.06 -68.64
N LEU A 734 -11.03 -27.98 -69.15
CA LEU A 734 -11.95 -28.82 -68.37
C LEU A 734 -11.18 -29.86 -67.54
N GLN A 735 -10.04 -30.34 -68.05
CA GLN A 735 -9.10 -31.18 -67.29
C GLN A 735 -8.41 -30.35 -66.18
N ASN A 736 -7.93 -29.14 -66.48
CA ASN A 736 -7.40 -28.21 -65.47
C ASN A 736 -8.44 -27.83 -64.42
N LEU A 737 -9.69 -27.55 -64.81
CA LEU A 737 -10.79 -27.27 -63.88
C LEU A 737 -11.13 -28.48 -63.03
N LYS A 738 -11.09 -29.70 -63.60
CA LYS A 738 -11.26 -30.94 -62.83
C LYS A 738 -10.09 -31.19 -61.88
N GLU A 739 -8.85 -30.90 -62.31
CA GLU A 739 -7.65 -31.03 -61.48
C GLU A 739 -7.63 -29.97 -60.38
N GLU A 740 -8.02 -28.73 -60.64
CA GLU A 740 -8.20 -27.70 -59.61
C GLU A 740 -9.39 -27.98 -58.72
N GLN A 741 -10.53 -28.48 -59.21
CA GLN A 741 -11.64 -28.90 -58.36
C GLN A 741 -11.28 -30.14 -57.52
N LYS A 742 -10.50 -31.06 -58.08
CA LYS A 742 -9.98 -32.23 -57.37
C LYS A 742 -8.94 -31.81 -56.33
N PHE A 743 -8.04 -30.90 -56.66
CA PHE A 743 -7.07 -30.31 -55.74
C PHE A 743 -7.78 -29.50 -54.65
N ILE A 744 -8.78 -28.67 -54.97
CA ILE A 744 -9.62 -27.98 -53.98
C ILE A 744 -10.36 -28.99 -53.11
N ARG A 745 -10.85 -30.11 -53.65
CA ARG A 745 -11.44 -31.21 -52.85
C ARG A 745 -10.41 -31.92 -51.99
N GLU A 746 -9.23 -32.19 -52.50
CA GLU A 746 -8.13 -32.87 -51.79
C GLU A 746 -7.58 -31.97 -50.70
N THR A 747 -7.34 -30.68 -50.96
CA THR A 747 -6.98 -29.67 -49.97
C THR A 747 -8.11 -29.41 -48.98
N ALA A 748 -9.38 -29.39 -49.40
CA ALA A 748 -10.50 -29.29 -48.46
C ALA A 748 -10.60 -30.54 -47.58
N LYS A 749 -10.30 -31.73 -48.12
CA LYS A 749 -10.31 -33.01 -47.40
C LYS A 749 -9.08 -33.18 -46.51
N GLU A 750 -7.89 -32.79 -46.95
CA GLU A 750 -6.66 -32.69 -46.17
C GLU A 750 -6.79 -31.65 -45.08
N ASN A 751 -7.42 -30.51 -45.35
CA ASN A 751 -7.76 -29.53 -44.32
C ASN A 751 -8.80 -30.11 -43.36
N ASN A 752 -9.80 -30.86 -43.82
CA ASN A 752 -10.76 -31.51 -42.93
C ASN A 752 -10.10 -32.63 -42.10
N GLU A 753 -9.18 -33.40 -42.67
CA GLU A 753 -8.39 -34.43 -41.96
C GLU A 753 -7.37 -33.80 -41.01
N THR A 754 -6.79 -32.65 -41.36
CA THR A 754 -5.91 -31.85 -40.51
C THR A 754 -6.71 -31.18 -39.40
N ILE A 755 -7.95 -30.76 -39.65
CA ILE A 755 -8.91 -30.25 -38.66
C ILE A 755 -9.42 -31.39 -37.77
N ILE A 756 -9.62 -32.61 -38.28
CA ILE A 756 -9.95 -33.79 -37.46
C ILE A 756 -8.74 -34.23 -36.63
N ARG A 757 -7.51 -34.16 -37.16
CA ARG A 757 -6.27 -34.41 -36.42
C ARG A 757 -6.01 -33.34 -35.37
N LEU A 758 -6.17 -32.06 -35.72
CA LEU A 758 -6.07 -30.93 -34.79
C LEU A 758 -7.20 -30.97 -33.76
N SER A 759 -8.42 -31.35 -34.11
CA SER A 759 -9.52 -31.55 -33.15
C SER A 759 -9.30 -32.76 -32.28
N LYS A 760 -8.65 -33.83 -32.75
CA LYS A 760 -8.24 -34.98 -31.91
C LYS A 760 -7.06 -34.62 -30.99
N VAL A 761 -6.12 -33.80 -31.45
CA VAL A 761 -5.01 -33.27 -30.64
C VAL A 761 -5.53 -32.27 -29.61
N ILE A 762 -6.40 -31.33 -29.99
CA ILE A 762 -7.08 -30.38 -29.12
C ILE A 762 -8.01 -31.10 -28.15
N ASN A 763 -8.79 -32.10 -28.57
CA ASN A 763 -9.58 -32.91 -27.64
C ASN A 763 -8.70 -33.77 -26.73
N SER A 764 -7.55 -34.28 -27.18
CA SER A 764 -6.60 -34.99 -26.31
C SER A 764 -5.94 -34.09 -25.27
N LEU A 765 -5.65 -32.83 -25.63
CA LEU A 765 -5.13 -31.78 -24.74
C LEU A 765 -6.20 -31.28 -23.76
N ILE A 766 -7.45 -31.14 -24.22
CA ILE A 766 -8.60 -30.79 -23.38
C ILE A 766 -8.97 -31.94 -22.43
N THR A 767 -8.84 -33.21 -22.85
CA THR A 767 -9.04 -34.36 -21.94
C THR A 767 -7.87 -34.59 -21.00
N SER A 768 -6.61 -34.30 -21.38
CA SER A 768 -5.48 -34.40 -20.45
C SER A 768 -5.54 -33.35 -19.34
N ASP A 769 -6.05 -32.16 -19.65
CA ASP A 769 -6.29 -31.09 -18.65
C ASP A 769 -7.52 -31.37 -17.77
N TYR A 770 -8.48 -32.18 -18.22
CA TYR A 770 -9.65 -32.54 -17.42
C TYR A 770 -9.49 -33.79 -16.55
N THR A 771 -8.60 -34.74 -16.89
CA THR A 771 -8.34 -35.92 -16.03
C THR A 771 -7.18 -35.74 -15.05
N GLN A 772 -6.21 -34.85 -15.29
CA GLN A 772 -5.19 -34.54 -14.26
C GLN A 772 -5.70 -33.64 -13.12
N GLY A 773 -6.87 -33.01 -13.28
CA GLY A 773 -7.55 -32.23 -12.23
C GLY A 773 -8.46 -33.04 -11.30
N LEU A 774 -8.76 -34.31 -11.60
CA LEU A 774 -9.72 -35.13 -10.82
C LEU A 774 -9.13 -36.44 -10.25
N GLU A 775 -7.90 -36.85 -10.59
CA GLU A 775 -7.26 -38.06 -10.01
C GLU A 775 -5.91 -37.79 -9.28
N SER A 776 -5.69 -36.57 -8.76
CA SER A 776 -4.57 -36.29 -7.83
C SER A 776 -5.00 -35.76 -6.45
N LYS A 777 -6.21 -36.13 -6.02
CA LYS A 777 -6.60 -36.21 -4.60
C LYS A 777 -7.45 -37.47 -4.36
N SER A 778 -6.77 -38.61 -4.33
CA SER A 778 -6.98 -39.64 -3.31
C SER A 778 -5.78 -39.59 -2.36
#